data_AF-A0A8T0SKR7-F1
#
_entry.id   AF-A0A8T0SKR7-F1
#
_cell.length_a   1.000
_cell.length_b   1.000
_cell.length_c   1.000
_cell.angle_alpha   90.00
_cell.angle_beta   90.00
_cell.angle_gamma   90.00
#
_symmetry.space_group_name_H-M   'P 1'
#
loop_
_entity.id
_entity.type
_entity.pdbx_description
1 polymer ?
#
loop_
_entity_poly.entity_id
_entity_poly.type
_entity_poly.pdbx_seq_one_letter_code
_entity_poly.pdbx_strand_id
1 'polypeptide(L)'
;MSRSQDPRTFRPPDWAPPPPHRHRDYRDHHYHSQPQYQPQHQRYRPGLPIYAYRRRILNHIFTNQVMILIGETGSGKSTQLVQFLADSGLAAGGSIVCTQPRKIAAISLAHRVDEESNGCYGDNSVMSYSTLLNSQGFGSKIIFTTDSCLLHHCMSDKGLDGISYIIVDEAHERSLNTDLLLAMIKNKLLDRLDLRLIIMSATANADRLMEYFYGCQTFHVKGRNFPVEIKYVPDISAEASLNTLPSICSVACATASYVTDVVRMVSFIHKNEEEGAILAFLTSQLEVEWSCESFSDPNAVVLPMHGKLSHVEQSLVFKSYPGKRKIIFCTNIAETSLTIKDVKYVVDCGLAKECRFIPSSGLNILKVNWISQSSANQRAGRAGRTGAGKCYRLYSESDFGMMEVHQEPEIRKVHLGTAVLRILALGVGDVKNFEFVDAPDPEAINMAVNNLEQLGAIECKYNGFELTDIGRHLVKLGIEPRLGKIMLDCFSSGLKKEGVVLAAVMANSSSIFCRVGTNEEKYKADRLKVPFCHPDGDLFTSLAVYKKWEDGHENKNVWCWQNSINAKTLRRCQETISELENCLKHELNIIIPSYWRWNPEEPTLHDASLKRIILSSLRGNLAMFSGHEKFGYQVISADQPVQLHPSCSLFIYDRKPEWVVFAEILSVPNQYLVCVTAVDHDALCTVHPMSFIKELEMNKLQRKVITGIGNKSLRRFCGKSGQNLHKVVSLLREGCRDDRITVGIDFSGNEVLLYAKQDDMEKVFCIVNYALELEAKLLRNECDERRPGCSGLALFGSGAEIKHLELGKRYLTVEILHQNPWDIDEKELIRLVDDHVPSIANFYIFGSFQSTSNEMKWGKFTFLKPENAEDAISKLNGIEFHGSLLKVVPVCSYKNPGLSFPAVKAKVSWPRKPSRGHALVTCASGEAEFVVKDCFALGVGGRYLNCEVSKKYENRVFVTGVPFHITEPELYDAFRGATTRTILDIRLLRGPSTAGPSVSECEEALMREISQFMPNKNFPGQKFHVQVFNPEERDSMMRASITFDGSMHREAATALDHLQGSVLPCCLPWQIIQCQHVFHSTVSCPTCIYNVISQAVGSLLESFRSKKEVSFSEPL
;
A
#
# COMPACT_ATOMS: atom_id res chain seq x y z
N MET A 1 72.63 31.90 -17.46
CA MET A 1 73.28 33.17 -17.83
C MET A 1 73.22 33.34 -19.34
N SER A 2 72.90 34.55 -19.83
CA SER A 2 73.32 35.20 -21.10
C SER A 2 73.53 34.35 -22.38
N ARG A 3 72.74 34.53 -23.46
CA ARG A 3 72.82 35.61 -24.50
C ARG A 3 74.16 35.63 -25.26
N SER A 4 74.26 35.73 -26.59
CA SER A 4 73.31 35.72 -27.74
C SER A 4 74.15 35.53 -29.06
N GLN A 5 73.75 35.69 -30.35
CA GLN A 5 72.57 36.28 -31.03
C GLN A 5 72.42 35.79 -32.52
N ASP A 6 71.47 36.39 -33.24
CA ASP A 6 71.08 36.34 -34.68
C ASP A 6 72.18 36.70 -35.74
N PRO A 7 71.89 36.73 -37.08
CA PRO A 7 70.79 36.13 -37.87
C PRO A 7 71.23 35.43 -39.19
N ARG A 8 70.27 34.81 -39.93
CA ARG A 8 70.33 34.79 -41.41
C ARG A 8 68.96 34.56 -42.09
N THR A 9 68.67 35.35 -43.12
CA THR A 9 67.42 35.33 -43.90
C THR A 9 67.48 34.38 -45.11
N PHE A 10 66.35 33.76 -45.47
CA PHE A 10 66.15 33.08 -46.76
C PHE A 10 64.80 33.45 -47.41
N ARG A 11 64.76 33.41 -48.75
CA ARG A 11 63.58 33.73 -49.57
C ARG A 11 62.76 32.46 -49.88
N PRO A 12 61.45 32.57 -50.16
CA PRO A 12 60.68 31.46 -50.73
C PRO A 12 61.14 31.14 -52.17
N PRO A 13 61.06 29.87 -52.61
CA PRO A 13 61.26 29.49 -54.01
C PRO A 13 59.95 29.58 -54.81
N ASP A 14 60.05 30.02 -56.07
CA ASP A 14 58.95 29.97 -57.04
C ASP A 14 58.61 28.53 -57.45
N TRP A 15 57.33 28.24 -57.68
CA TRP A 15 56.88 26.96 -58.25
C TRP A 15 56.11 27.17 -59.56
N ALA A 16 56.75 26.79 -60.68
CA ALA A 16 56.12 26.74 -61.99
C ALA A 16 55.43 25.38 -62.21
N PRO A 17 54.28 25.33 -62.93
CA PRO A 17 53.58 24.07 -63.19
C PRO A 17 54.31 23.16 -64.20
N PRO A 18 54.24 21.82 -64.04
CA PRO A 18 54.85 20.86 -64.96
C PRO A 18 54.07 20.71 -66.28
N PRO A 19 54.71 20.21 -67.36
CA PRO A 19 54.10 20.08 -68.68
C PRO A 19 53.17 18.85 -68.83
N PRO A 20 52.21 18.87 -69.77
CA PRO A 20 51.31 17.75 -70.02
C PRO A 20 52.01 16.61 -70.77
N HIS A 21 51.95 15.39 -70.23
CA HIS A 21 52.40 14.18 -70.92
C HIS A 21 51.33 13.64 -71.88
N ARG A 22 51.77 13.06 -72.99
CA ARG A 22 50.91 12.57 -74.09
C ARG A 22 50.11 11.33 -73.68
N HIS A 23 48.82 11.31 -74.00
CA HIS A 23 48.05 10.07 -74.08
C HIS A 23 48.61 9.15 -75.18
N ARG A 24 48.45 7.84 -74.98
CA ARG A 24 48.47 6.83 -76.06
C ARG A 24 47.04 6.39 -76.32
N ASP A 25 46.69 6.24 -77.58
CA ASP A 25 45.40 5.69 -77.98
C ASP A 25 45.29 4.21 -77.61
N TYR A 26 44.13 3.83 -77.06
CA TYR A 26 43.45 2.59 -77.46
C TYR A 26 41.98 2.96 -77.71
N ARG A 27 41.42 2.39 -78.78
CA ARG A 27 40.05 2.69 -79.22
C ARG A 27 39.05 1.91 -78.38
N ASP A 28 37.91 2.53 -78.08
CA ASP A 28 36.63 1.88 -78.37
C ASP A 28 35.50 2.88 -78.63
N HIS A 29 34.33 2.39 -79.05
CA HIS A 29 33.38 3.16 -79.87
C HIS A 29 32.59 4.29 -79.17
N HIS A 30 32.25 5.30 -79.99
CA HIS A 30 31.35 6.40 -79.65
C HIS A 30 29.95 5.95 -79.19
N TYR A 31 29.44 6.62 -78.16
CA TYR A 31 28.08 7.19 -78.22
C TYR A 31 28.16 8.67 -77.83
N HIS A 32 27.40 9.53 -78.53
CA HIS A 32 27.34 10.95 -78.19
C HIS A 32 26.36 11.19 -77.03
N SER A 33 26.89 11.70 -75.92
CA SER A 33 26.13 12.48 -74.94
C SER A 33 26.79 13.85 -74.78
N GLN A 34 26.01 14.91 -74.99
CA GLN A 34 26.47 16.29 -74.73
C GLN A 34 26.63 16.49 -73.21
N PRO A 35 27.59 17.32 -72.75
CA PRO A 35 27.72 17.62 -71.32
C PRO A 35 26.50 18.41 -70.84
N GLN A 36 25.59 17.74 -70.13
CA GLN A 36 24.43 18.38 -69.52
C GLN A 36 24.86 19.33 -68.40
N TYR A 37 24.76 20.63 -68.67
CA TYR A 37 24.99 21.73 -67.72
C TYR A 37 23.87 21.83 -66.65
N GLN A 38 23.62 20.76 -65.89
CA GLN A 38 22.50 20.68 -64.94
C GLN A 38 22.80 20.24 -63.48
N PRO A 39 23.88 19.52 -63.09
CA PRO A 39 23.99 19.00 -61.72
C PRO A 39 24.19 20.09 -60.63
N GLN A 40 24.71 21.27 -60.98
CA GLN A 40 25.02 22.31 -60.00
C GLN A 40 23.77 22.96 -59.35
N HIS A 41 22.60 22.91 -60.00
CA HIS A 41 21.40 23.61 -59.53
C HIS A 41 20.65 22.92 -58.38
N GLN A 42 20.94 21.66 -58.07
CA GLN A 42 20.28 20.93 -56.97
C GLN A 42 21.07 20.98 -55.65
N ARG A 43 22.40 20.85 -55.68
CA ARG A 43 23.29 20.89 -54.51
C ARG A 43 23.10 22.12 -53.63
N TYR A 44 23.20 23.29 -54.25
CA TYR A 44 23.16 24.57 -53.54
C TYR A 44 21.83 25.26 -53.77
N ARG A 45 20.85 25.03 -52.87
CA ARG A 45 19.57 25.75 -52.89
C ARG A 45 19.80 27.24 -52.59
N PRO A 46 19.68 28.17 -53.56
CA PRO A 46 20.07 29.57 -53.34
C PRO A 46 19.18 30.32 -52.34
N GLY A 47 18.03 29.75 -51.97
CA GLY A 47 17.10 30.29 -50.98
C GLY A 47 17.46 30.02 -49.52
N LEU A 48 18.43 29.12 -49.22
CA LEU A 48 18.85 28.82 -47.84
C LEU A 48 19.78 29.92 -47.29
N PRO A 49 19.50 30.50 -46.11
CA PRO A 49 20.24 31.64 -45.58
C PRO A 49 21.76 31.49 -45.52
N ILE A 50 22.26 30.30 -45.10
CA ILE A 50 23.70 30.06 -44.96
C ILE A 50 24.47 30.19 -46.28
N TYR A 51 23.83 29.98 -47.44
CA TYR A 51 24.49 30.05 -48.74
C TYR A 51 25.03 31.46 -49.06
N ALA A 52 24.29 32.51 -48.69
CA ALA A 52 24.73 33.90 -48.83
C ALA A 52 26.01 34.20 -48.01
N TYR A 53 26.29 33.42 -46.97
CA TYR A 53 27.46 33.55 -46.12
C TYR A 53 28.60 32.58 -46.49
N ARG A 54 28.42 31.64 -47.44
CA ARG A 54 29.39 30.58 -47.82
C ARG A 54 30.84 31.04 -47.88
N ARG A 55 31.15 32.12 -48.63
CA ARG A 55 32.52 32.63 -48.77
C ARG A 55 33.07 33.25 -47.49
N ARG A 56 32.23 33.89 -46.67
CA ARG A 56 32.63 34.47 -45.37
C ARG A 56 32.90 33.38 -44.34
N ILE A 57 32.07 32.34 -44.33
CA ILE A 57 32.21 31.16 -43.45
C ILE A 57 33.51 30.42 -43.78
N LEU A 58 33.74 30.04 -45.05
CA LEU A 58 34.96 29.34 -45.45
C LEU A 58 36.23 30.15 -45.16
N ASN A 59 36.24 31.46 -45.39
CA ASN A 59 37.38 32.31 -45.06
C ASN A 59 37.65 32.38 -43.55
N HIS A 60 36.59 32.43 -42.73
CA HIS A 60 36.72 32.46 -41.27
C HIS A 60 37.17 31.11 -40.69
N ILE A 61 36.74 29.99 -41.28
CA ILE A 61 37.23 28.64 -40.95
C ILE A 61 38.69 28.47 -41.36
N PHE A 62 39.14 29.11 -42.44
CA PHE A 62 40.54 29.10 -42.84
C PHE A 62 41.44 29.91 -41.88
N THR A 63 40.97 31.05 -41.38
CA THR A 63 41.75 31.89 -40.45
C THR A 63 41.75 31.39 -39.00
N ASN A 64 40.68 30.75 -38.53
CA ASN A 64 40.53 30.35 -37.12
C ASN A 64 40.47 28.82 -36.98
N GLN A 65 41.07 28.27 -35.91
CA GLN A 65 41.02 26.84 -35.62
C GLN A 65 39.66 26.43 -35.02
N VAL A 66 39.01 27.34 -34.29
CA VAL A 66 37.67 27.18 -33.70
C VAL A 66 36.73 28.25 -34.25
N MET A 67 35.50 27.86 -34.61
CA MET A 67 34.38 28.76 -34.96
C MET A 67 33.14 28.36 -34.14
N ILE A 68 32.40 29.34 -33.62
CA ILE A 68 31.03 29.10 -33.13
C ILE A 68 30.02 29.68 -34.13
N LEU A 69 29.28 28.81 -34.82
CA LEU A 69 28.34 29.17 -35.88
C LEU A 69 26.89 29.16 -35.35
N ILE A 70 26.34 30.36 -35.16
CA ILE A 70 25.02 30.59 -34.59
C ILE A 70 24.02 30.85 -35.72
N GLY A 71 22.93 30.08 -35.76
CA GLY A 71 21.86 30.29 -36.73
C GLY A 71 20.65 29.38 -36.49
N GLU A 72 19.46 29.95 -36.67
CA GLU A 72 18.18 29.27 -36.47
C GLU A 72 18.10 27.92 -37.20
N THR A 73 17.46 26.92 -36.60
CA THR A 73 17.25 25.63 -37.25
C THR A 73 16.40 25.81 -38.52
N GLY A 74 16.89 25.31 -39.67
CA GLY A 74 16.31 25.59 -40.99
C GLY A 74 17.12 26.60 -41.84
N SER A 75 18.06 27.33 -41.24
CA SER A 75 19.01 28.22 -41.97
C SER A 75 19.97 27.49 -42.91
N GLY A 76 20.05 26.15 -42.80
CA GLY A 76 20.87 25.27 -43.65
C GLY A 76 22.18 24.77 -43.03
N LYS A 77 22.48 25.09 -41.75
CA LYS A 77 23.75 24.76 -41.08
C LYS A 77 24.23 23.33 -41.37
N SER A 78 23.46 22.35 -40.91
CA SER A 78 23.82 20.94 -40.82
C SER A 78 23.97 20.24 -42.18
N THR A 79 23.18 20.64 -43.19
CA THR A 79 23.24 20.02 -44.53
C THR A 79 24.26 20.69 -45.45
N GLN A 80 24.36 22.02 -45.42
CA GLN A 80 25.14 22.77 -46.42
C GLN A 80 26.58 23.05 -45.96
N LEU A 81 26.87 23.17 -44.65
CA LEU A 81 28.25 23.43 -44.18
C LEU A 81 29.21 22.28 -44.54
N VAL A 82 28.79 21.03 -44.34
CA VAL A 82 29.60 19.85 -44.69
C VAL A 82 29.92 19.81 -46.19
N GLN A 83 28.95 20.17 -47.04
CA GLN A 83 29.13 20.28 -48.49
C GLN A 83 30.08 21.44 -48.85
N PHE A 84 29.96 22.60 -48.19
CA PHE A 84 30.87 23.73 -48.41
C PHE A 84 32.33 23.36 -48.09
N LEU A 85 32.57 22.64 -47.00
CA LEU A 85 33.90 22.16 -46.62
C LEU A 85 34.41 21.10 -47.60
N ALA A 86 33.60 20.08 -47.91
CA ALA A 86 33.97 19.01 -48.83
C ALA A 86 34.29 19.51 -50.25
N ASP A 87 33.57 20.53 -50.72
CA ASP A 87 33.76 21.14 -52.05
C ASP A 87 34.87 22.21 -52.06
N SER A 88 35.31 22.70 -50.90
CA SER A 88 36.35 23.74 -50.81
C SER A 88 37.78 23.24 -51.03
N GLY A 89 38.01 21.92 -50.93
CA GLY A 89 39.35 21.32 -50.91
C GLY A 89 40.13 21.51 -49.60
N LEU A 90 39.65 22.34 -48.65
CA LEU A 90 40.33 22.69 -47.40
C LEU A 90 40.49 21.53 -46.39
N ALA A 91 40.03 20.32 -46.74
CA ALA A 91 40.21 19.11 -45.94
C ALA A 91 41.45 18.27 -46.32
N ALA A 92 42.19 18.65 -47.37
CA ALA A 92 43.48 18.04 -47.75
C ALA A 92 43.51 16.50 -47.95
N GLY A 93 42.35 15.83 -47.98
CA GLY A 93 42.21 14.38 -48.07
C GLY A 93 41.63 13.72 -46.81
N GLY A 94 41.55 14.44 -45.69
CA GLY A 94 40.93 13.97 -44.46
C GLY A 94 39.41 14.14 -44.41
N SER A 95 38.80 13.47 -43.45
CA SER A 95 37.35 13.32 -43.29
C SER A 95 36.73 14.47 -42.49
N ILE A 96 35.47 14.79 -42.82
CA ILE A 96 34.65 15.80 -42.15
C ILE A 96 33.60 15.07 -41.30
N VAL A 97 33.73 15.15 -39.97
CA VAL A 97 32.82 14.49 -39.03
C VAL A 97 31.85 15.52 -38.43
N CYS A 98 30.54 15.31 -38.62
CA CYS A 98 29.48 16.10 -38.02
C CYS A 98 28.75 15.26 -36.97
N THR A 99 28.76 15.69 -35.71
CA THR A 99 28.02 15.03 -34.63
C THR A 99 26.60 15.58 -34.52
N GLN A 100 25.74 14.77 -33.92
CA GLN A 100 24.37 15.12 -33.53
C GLN A 100 24.07 14.47 -32.16
N PRO A 101 23.31 15.13 -31.28
CA PRO A 101 22.90 14.51 -30.01
C PRO A 101 21.94 13.31 -30.19
N ARG A 102 21.38 13.08 -31.39
CA ARG A 102 20.28 12.11 -31.62
C ARG A 102 20.51 11.20 -32.82
N LYS A 103 20.37 9.87 -32.63
CA LYS A 103 20.51 8.83 -33.67
C LYS A 103 19.72 9.17 -34.96
N ILE A 104 18.44 9.56 -34.82
CA ILE A 104 17.55 9.89 -35.96
C ILE A 104 17.98 11.16 -36.73
N ALA A 105 18.60 12.14 -36.07
CA ALA A 105 19.10 13.33 -36.72
C ALA A 105 20.34 13.02 -37.58
N ALA A 106 21.29 12.24 -37.06
CA ALA A 106 22.47 11.80 -37.82
C ALA A 106 22.09 10.99 -39.07
N ILE A 107 21.17 10.02 -38.95
CA ILE A 107 20.70 9.20 -40.09
C ILE A 107 19.98 10.06 -41.14
N SER A 108 19.03 10.90 -40.71
CA SER A 108 18.23 11.70 -41.66
C SER A 108 19.04 12.82 -42.32
N LEU A 109 20.04 13.39 -41.64
CA LEU A 109 20.97 14.35 -42.24
C LEU A 109 21.92 13.69 -43.25
N ALA A 110 22.45 12.50 -42.96
CA ALA A 110 23.29 11.78 -43.92
C ALA A 110 22.52 11.45 -45.21
N HIS A 111 21.33 10.85 -45.10
CA HIS A 111 20.46 10.57 -46.24
C HIS A 111 20.10 11.84 -47.00
N ARG A 112 19.87 12.96 -46.30
CA ARG A 112 19.55 14.25 -46.92
C ARG A 112 20.73 14.91 -47.63
N VAL A 113 21.95 14.76 -47.11
CA VAL A 113 23.17 15.26 -47.78
C VAL A 113 23.58 14.36 -48.95
N ASP A 114 23.35 13.05 -48.85
CA ASP A 114 23.51 12.12 -49.98
C ASP A 114 22.54 12.46 -51.12
N GLU A 115 21.23 12.62 -50.82
CA GLU A 115 20.22 13.16 -51.75
C GLU A 115 20.63 14.50 -52.40
N GLU A 116 21.20 15.43 -51.62
CA GLU A 116 21.61 16.76 -52.13
C GLU A 116 22.91 16.72 -52.95
N SER A 117 23.79 15.75 -52.74
CA SER A 117 25.15 15.71 -53.30
C SER A 117 25.41 14.61 -54.34
N ASN A 118 24.40 13.76 -54.57
CA ASN A 118 24.36 12.62 -55.50
C ASN A 118 25.07 12.87 -56.85
N GLY A 119 25.82 11.87 -57.32
CA GLY A 119 26.51 11.89 -58.61
C GLY A 119 27.73 12.81 -58.73
N CYS A 120 28.11 13.52 -57.65
CA CYS A 120 29.31 14.37 -57.64
C CYS A 120 30.20 14.25 -56.39
N TYR A 121 29.98 13.19 -55.61
CA TYR A 121 31.04 12.49 -54.88
C TYR A 121 31.05 11.02 -55.36
N GLY A 122 32.06 10.23 -55.02
CA GLY A 122 32.06 8.78 -55.32
C GLY A 122 31.10 8.02 -54.40
N ASP A 123 30.66 6.83 -54.82
CA ASP A 123 29.79 5.97 -54.01
C ASP A 123 30.37 5.79 -52.59
N ASN A 124 29.49 5.76 -51.57
CA ASN A 124 29.84 5.71 -50.14
C ASN A 124 30.65 6.91 -49.59
N SER A 125 30.72 8.06 -50.29
CA SER A 125 31.40 9.27 -49.77
C SER A 125 30.68 9.96 -48.59
N VAL A 126 29.39 9.70 -48.39
CA VAL A 126 28.58 10.20 -47.26
C VAL A 126 28.12 9.00 -46.43
N MET A 127 28.37 9.01 -45.11
CA MET A 127 28.04 7.90 -44.21
C MET A 127 27.37 8.37 -42.91
N SER A 128 26.59 7.49 -42.27
CA SER A 128 26.05 7.68 -40.92
C SER A 128 26.43 6.57 -39.94
N TYR A 129 27.01 6.93 -38.80
CA TYR A 129 27.31 6.02 -37.69
C TYR A 129 26.47 6.40 -36.46
N SER A 130 25.26 5.85 -36.35
CA SER A 130 24.33 6.11 -35.25
C SER A 130 24.52 5.21 -34.02
N THR A 131 25.50 4.31 -34.07
CA THR A 131 25.76 3.25 -33.09
C THR A 131 27.25 2.87 -33.14
N LEU A 132 27.78 2.30 -32.05
CA LEU A 132 29.18 1.84 -31.91
C LEU A 132 29.56 0.65 -32.82
N LEU A 133 28.75 0.34 -33.83
CA LEU A 133 28.69 -0.97 -34.48
C LEU A 133 29.62 -1.17 -35.68
N ASN A 134 30.39 -0.15 -36.06
CA ASN A 134 31.36 -0.23 -37.16
C ASN A 134 32.76 0.16 -36.68
N SER A 135 33.58 -0.84 -36.36
CA SER A 135 35.01 -0.69 -36.09
C SER A 135 35.86 -0.55 -37.37
N GLN A 136 35.25 -0.14 -38.48
CA GLN A 136 35.96 0.31 -39.68
C GLN A 136 36.27 1.81 -39.55
N GLY A 137 37.50 2.20 -39.87
CA GLY A 137 37.94 3.59 -39.79
C GLY A 137 37.16 4.55 -40.70
N PHE A 138 37.30 5.85 -40.44
CA PHE A 138 36.57 6.95 -41.10
C PHE A 138 36.97 7.19 -42.58
N GLY A 139 36.82 6.18 -43.44
CA GLY A 139 37.20 6.22 -44.86
C GLY A 139 36.27 7.01 -45.80
N SER A 140 35.18 7.59 -45.29
CA SER A 140 34.24 8.41 -46.06
C SER A 140 34.49 9.91 -45.86
N LYS A 141 34.36 10.69 -46.93
CA LYS A 141 34.70 12.12 -46.95
C LYS A 141 33.79 12.98 -46.04
N ILE A 142 32.51 12.64 -45.94
CA ILE A 142 31.54 13.28 -45.04
C ILE A 142 30.91 12.21 -44.15
N ILE A 143 30.91 12.45 -42.84
CA ILE A 143 30.47 11.48 -41.84
C ILE A 143 29.54 12.15 -40.84
N PHE A 144 28.31 11.65 -40.74
CA PHE A 144 27.41 11.99 -39.64
C PHE A 144 27.49 10.92 -38.55
N THR A 145 27.54 11.34 -37.29
CA THR A 145 27.67 10.42 -36.14
C THR A 145 26.91 10.97 -34.93
N THR A 146 26.73 10.18 -33.87
CA THR A 146 26.28 10.75 -32.59
C THR A 146 27.46 11.22 -31.76
N ASP A 147 27.23 12.24 -30.92
CA ASP A 147 28.23 12.77 -29.98
C ASP A 147 28.90 11.66 -29.17
N SER A 148 28.11 10.68 -28.71
CA SER A 148 28.57 9.49 -27.98
C SER A 148 29.47 8.55 -28.79
N CYS A 149 29.26 8.43 -30.09
CA CYS A 149 30.04 7.55 -30.97
C CYS A 149 31.37 8.20 -31.38
N LEU A 150 31.38 9.52 -31.64
CA LEU A 150 32.66 10.22 -31.79
C LEU A 150 33.44 10.23 -30.46
N LEU A 151 32.78 10.49 -29.34
CA LEU A 151 33.39 10.47 -28.01
C LEU A 151 34.10 9.14 -27.72
N HIS A 152 33.45 7.98 -27.94
CA HIS A 152 34.08 6.66 -27.75
C HIS A 152 35.24 6.42 -28.73
N HIS A 153 35.13 6.87 -29.98
CA HIS A 153 36.24 6.82 -30.94
C HIS A 153 37.44 7.64 -30.45
N CYS A 154 37.23 8.88 -29.99
CA CYS A 154 38.28 9.74 -29.42
C CYS A 154 38.89 9.21 -28.10
N MET A 155 38.27 8.23 -27.46
CA MET A 155 38.82 7.53 -26.29
C MET A 155 39.64 6.29 -26.68
N SER A 156 39.43 5.77 -27.90
CA SER A 156 40.07 4.55 -28.41
C SER A 156 41.26 4.88 -29.32
N ASP A 157 41.10 5.84 -30.23
CA ASP A 157 42.20 6.50 -30.94
C ASP A 157 42.64 7.78 -30.20
N LYS A 158 43.96 7.96 -30.06
CA LYS A 158 44.59 9.12 -29.42
C LYS A 158 45.02 10.20 -30.41
N GLY A 159 45.08 9.89 -31.72
CA GLY A 159 45.54 10.80 -32.78
C GLY A 159 44.43 11.66 -33.38
N LEU A 160 43.24 11.08 -33.59
CA LEU A 160 42.20 11.55 -34.51
C LEU A 160 42.71 11.60 -35.96
N ASP A 161 43.49 10.59 -36.32
CA ASP A 161 44.28 10.59 -37.55
C ASP A 161 43.39 10.41 -38.77
N GLY A 162 43.64 11.23 -39.80
CA GLY A 162 42.78 11.31 -40.99
C GLY A 162 41.50 12.15 -40.80
N ILE A 163 41.20 12.69 -39.61
CA ILE A 163 40.13 13.69 -39.43
C ILE A 163 40.73 15.10 -39.58
N SER A 164 40.06 15.98 -40.32
CA SER A 164 40.46 17.39 -40.48
C SER A 164 39.43 18.39 -39.94
N TYR A 165 38.14 18.02 -39.93
CA TYR A 165 37.08 18.86 -39.39
C TYR A 165 36.17 18.06 -38.46
N ILE A 166 35.94 18.59 -37.27
CA ILE A 166 34.85 18.15 -36.38
C ILE A 166 33.83 19.28 -36.27
N ILE A 167 32.57 18.96 -36.54
CA ILE A 167 31.42 19.84 -36.41
C ILE A 167 30.54 19.28 -35.29
N VAL A 168 30.35 20.03 -34.22
CA VAL A 168 29.45 19.66 -33.11
C VAL A 168 28.17 20.47 -33.25
N ASP A 169 27.09 19.85 -33.73
CA ASP A 169 25.83 20.52 -34.08
C ASP A 169 24.74 20.38 -33.02
N GLU A 170 23.76 21.28 -33.07
CA GLU A 170 22.71 21.46 -32.08
C GLU A 170 23.26 21.53 -30.63
N ALA A 171 24.47 22.09 -30.46
CA ALA A 171 25.23 22.16 -29.20
C ALA A 171 24.53 22.94 -28.05
N HIS A 172 23.38 23.55 -28.35
CA HIS A 172 22.47 24.14 -27.38
C HIS A 172 21.63 23.10 -26.60
N GLU A 173 21.55 21.84 -27.06
CA GLU A 173 21.00 20.73 -26.26
C GLU A 173 21.89 20.40 -25.05
N ARG A 174 23.18 20.83 -25.05
CA ARG A 174 24.16 20.71 -23.95
C ARG A 174 24.11 19.35 -23.24
N SER A 175 24.17 18.28 -24.02
CA SER A 175 24.17 16.91 -23.50
C SER A 175 25.50 16.58 -22.82
N LEU A 176 25.48 15.62 -21.91
CA LEU A 176 26.66 15.12 -21.21
C LEU A 176 27.72 14.60 -22.19
N ASN A 177 27.31 13.99 -23.31
CA ASN A 177 28.23 13.52 -24.34
C ASN A 177 28.85 14.70 -25.11
N THR A 178 28.07 15.75 -25.38
CA THR A 178 28.50 16.96 -26.09
C THR A 178 29.59 17.70 -25.29
N ASP A 179 29.35 17.94 -24.01
CA ASP A 179 30.28 18.68 -23.13
C ASP A 179 31.60 17.91 -22.91
N LEU A 180 31.54 16.58 -22.70
CA LEU A 180 32.73 15.74 -22.58
C LEU A 180 33.54 15.69 -23.89
N LEU A 181 32.86 15.62 -25.04
CA LEU A 181 33.48 15.63 -26.36
C LEU A 181 34.19 16.97 -26.63
N LEU A 182 33.55 18.09 -26.30
CA LEU A 182 34.14 19.43 -26.44
C LEU A 182 35.41 19.58 -25.58
N ALA A 183 35.39 19.10 -24.33
CA ALA A 183 36.56 19.13 -23.45
C ALA A 183 37.72 18.26 -23.97
N MET A 184 37.43 17.08 -24.52
CA MET A 184 38.44 16.24 -25.18
C MET A 184 39.04 16.90 -26.41
N ILE A 185 38.20 17.48 -27.28
CA ILE A 185 38.66 18.17 -28.49
C ILE A 185 39.49 19.40 -28.11
N LYS A 186 39.11 20.17 -27.08
CA LYS A 186 39.89 21.33 -26.61
C LYS A 186 41.35 20.99 -26.34
N ASN A 187 41.61 19.90 -25.62
CA ASN A 187 42.97 19.40 -25.39
C ASN A 187 43.65 18.95 -26.70
N LYS A 188 42.92 18.23 -27.57
CA LYS A 188 43.45 17.76 -28.86
C LYS A 188 43.76 18.86 -29.88
N LEU A 189 43.11 20.01 -29.82
CA LEU A 189 43.41 21.17 -30.68
C LEU A 189 44.79 21.77 -30.39
N LEU A 190 45.34 21.56 -29.19
CA LEU A 190 46.71 21.95 -28.84
C LEU A 190 47.75 21.02 -29.49
N ASP A 191 47.44 19.72 -29.59
CA ASP A 191 48.28 18.72 -30.28
C ASP A 191 48.19 18.84 -31.81
N ARG A 192 46.98 19.06 -32.34
CA ARG A 192 46.63 18.99 -33.76
C ARG A 192 46.22 20.37 -34.31
N LEU A 193 47.21 21.19 -34.65
CA LEU A 193 47.00 22.52 -35.25
C LEU A 193 46.34 22.49 -36.65
N ASP A 194 46.32 21.33 -37.30
CA ASP A 194 45.63 21.07 -38.57
C ASP A 194 44.14 20.76 -38.39
N LEU A 195 43.75 20.19 -37.24
CA LEU A 195 42.37 19.87 -36.88
C LEU A 195 41.59 21.16 -36.57
N ARG A 196 40.37 21.28 -37.11
CA ARG A 196 39.48 22.42 -36.84
C ARG A 196 38.15 21.99 -36.26
N LEU A 197 37.66 22.79 -35.31
CA LEU A 197 36.40 22.59 -34.60
C LEU A 197 35.38 23.66 -35.01
N ILE A 198 34.16 23.24 -35.33
CA ILE A 198 33.04 24.15 -35.59
C ILE A 198 31.88 23.75 -34.67
N ILE A 199 31.49 24.66 -33.77
CA ILE A 199 30.41 24.42 -32.81
C ILE A 199 29.16 25.13 -33.33
N MET A 200 28.09 24.39 -33.59
CA MET A 200 26.88 24.91 -34.22
C MET A 200 25.71 24.97 -33.23
N SER A 201 25.13 26.17 -33.12
CA SER A 201 24.01 26.47 -32.20
C SER A 201 22.82 27.08 -32.92
N ALA A 202 21.63 26.89 -32.35
CA ALA A 202 20.40 27.59 -32.73
C ALA A 202 20.08 28.78 -31.80
N THR A 203 20.75 28.89 -30.66
CA THR A 203 20.53 29.93 -29.63
C THR A 203 21.65 30.97 -29.62
N ALA A 204 21.34 32.18 -29.17
CA ALA A 204 22.30 33.29 -29.11
C ALA A 204 23.30 33.20 -27.94
N ASN A 205 23.00 32.44 -26.88
CA ASN A 205 23.93 32.20 -25.78
C ASN A 205 25.03 31.22 -26.22
N ALA A 206 26.02 31.78 -26.89
CA ALA A 206 27.30 31.15 -27.19
C ALA A 206 28.40 31.61 -26.23
N ASP A 207 28.12 32.54 -25.32
CA ASP A 207 29.13 33.28 -24.57
C ASP A 207 29.97 32.37 -23.68
N ARG A 208 29.35 31.36 -23.04
CA ARG A 208 30.07 30.31 -22.30
C ARG A 208 30.98 29.45 -23.17
N LEU A 209 30.56 29.12 -24.39
CA LEU A 209 31.38 28.35 -25.34
C LEU A 209 32.53 29.20 -25.91
N MET A 210 32.28 30.50 -26.14
CA MET A 210 33.28 31.48 -26.57
C MET A 210 34.35 31.68 -25.48
N GLU A 211 33.93 31.90 -24.23
CA GLU A 211 34.79 31.98 -23.04
C GLU A 211 35.63 30.70 -22.89
N TYR A 212 34.99 29.53 -22.94
CA TYR A 212 35.63 28.23 -22.80
C TYR A 212 36.66 27.93 -23.90
N PHE A 213 36.41 28.32 -25.16
CA PHE A 213 37.35 28.21 -26.27
C PHE A 213 38.15 29.51 -26.50
N TYR A 214 38.76 30.03 -25.42
CA TYR A 214 39.78 31.10 -25.43
C TYR A 214 39.34 32.43 -26.11
N GLY A 215 38.05 32.75 -26.07
CA GLY A 215 37.50 33.95 -26.73
C GLY A 215 37.33 33.80 -28.25
N CYS A 216 37.14 32.58 -28.76
CA CYS A 216 36.96 32.34 -30.20
C CYS A 216 35.75 33.09 -30.78
N GLN A 217 35.85 33.49 -32.05
CA GLN A 217 34.86 34.37 -32.66
C GLN A 217 33.54 33.65 -32.99
N THR A 218 32.43 34.31 -32.67
CA THR A 218 31.09 33.89 -33.08
C THR A 218 30.76 34.36 -34.50
N PHE A 219 30.10 33.50 -35.28
CA PHE A 219 29.60 33.82 -36.62
C PHE A 219 28.08 33.66 -36.64
N HIS A 220 27.36 34.78 -36.83
CA HIS A 220 25.89 34.78 -36.86
C HIS A 220 25.36 34.70 -38.30
N VAL A 221 24.66 33.61 -38.62
CA VAL A 221 23.80 33.50 -39.81
C VAL A 221 22.40 33.95 -39.42
N LYS A 222 21.97 35.13 -39.91
CA LYS A 222 20.57 35.54 -39.76
C LYS A 222 19.68 34.54 -40.49
N GLY A 223 18.70 34.01 -39.79
CA GLY A 223 17.77 33.04 -40.37
C GLY A 223 16.71 33.69 -41.26
N ARG A 224 15.77 32.87 -41.70
CA ARG A 224 14.66 33.24 -42.61
C ARG A 224 13.41 32.46 -42.23
N ASN A 225 13.18 32.30 -40.92
CA ASN A 225 11.90 31.82 -40.42
C ASN A 225 10.81 32.82 -40.84
N PHE A 226 9.64 32.29 -41.19
CA PHE A 226 8.44 33.10 -41.37
C PHE A 226 7.93 33.59 -40.01
N PRO A 227 7.21 34.73 -39.95
CA PRO A 227 6.65 35.22 -38.70
C PRO A 227 5.70 34.19 -38.06
N VAL A 228 5.80 34.05 -36.74
CA VAL A 228 4.91 33.24 -35.91
C VAL A 228 4.16 34.16 -34.98
N GLU A 229 2.83 34.16 -35.06
CA GLU A 229 1.95 34.85 -34.11
C GLU A 229 1.97 34.08 -32.78
N ILE A 230 2.34 34.75 -31.68
CA ILE A 230 2.31 34.16 -30.34
C ILE A 230 0.99 34.55 -29.67
N LYS A 231 0.24 33.55 -29.17
CA LYS A 231 -0.97 33.75 -28.37
C LYS A 231 -0.81 33.11 -27.00
N TYR A 232 -0.95 33.90 -25.95
CA TYR A 232 -1.00 33.43 -24.57
C TYR A 232 -2.46 33.16 -24.20
N VAL A 233 -2.78 31.92 -23.84
CA VAL A 233 -4.15 31.45 -23.53
C VAL A 233 -4.12 30.63 -22.24
N PRO A 234 -3.92 31.26 -21.06
CA PRO A 234 -3.88 30.55 -19.78
C PRO A 234 -5.24 29.91 -19.43
N ASP A 235 -6.35 30.60 -19.71
CA ASP A 235 -7.72 30.14 -19.40
C ASP A 235 -8.52 29.83 -20.67
N ILE A 236 -8.46 28.57 -21.12
CA ILE A 236 -9.31 28.07 -22.24
C ILE A 236 -10.80 27.96 -21.82
N SER A 237 -11.11 28.16 -20.54
CA SER A 237 -12.46 28.29 -19.99
C SER A 237 -13.15 29.60 -20.39
N ALA A 238 -12.38 30.69 -20.58
CA ALA A 238 -12.91 32.03 -20.77
C ALA A 238 -13.44 32.25 -22.20
N GLU A 239 -12.63 31.99 -23.23
CA GLU A 239 -13.00 32.27 -24.63
C GLU A 239 -14.04 31.30 -25.20
N ALA A 240 -14.19 30.11 -24.60
CA ALA A 240 -15.19 29.12 -25.00
C ALA A 240 -16.62 29.44 -24.50
N SER A 241 -16.82 30.53 -23.75
CA SER A 241 -18.07 30.84 -23.03
C SER A 241 -19.22 31.42 -23.89
N LEU A 242 -19.20 31.23 -25.21
CA LEU A 242 -20.32 31.53 -26.10
C LEU A 242 -20.88 30.25 -26.77
N ASN A 243 -21.92 29.72 -26.12
CA ASN A 243 -22.83 28.62 -26.47
C ASN A 243 -22.57 27.24 -25.82
N THR A 244 -23.70 26.61 -25.47
CA THR A 244 -23.90 25.27 -24.87
C THR A 244 -23.57 25.07 -23.37
N LEU A 245 -24.29 24.11 -22.80
CA LEU A 245 -24.69 23.98 -21.39
C LEU A 245 -23.60 23.34 -20.50
N PRO A 246 -23.47 23.71 -19.21
CA PRO A 246 -22.56 23.02 -18.28
C PRO A 246 -23.07 21.60 -17.97
N SER A 247 -22.46 20.59 -18.61
CA SER A 247 -22.76 19.18 -18.37
C SER A 247 -22.03 18.63 -17.14
N ILE A 248 -22.77 18.07 -16.19
CA ILE A 248 -22.23 17.51 -14.95
C ILE A 248 -21.62 16.12 -15.22
N CYS A 249 -20.33 16.08 -15.52
CA CYS A 249 -19.56 14.83 -15.65
C CYS A 249 -18.20 14.92 -14.95
N SER A 250 -18.20 15.15 -13.63
CA SER A 250 -16.99 15.08 -12.77
C SER A 250 -16.56 13.62 -12.53
N VAL A 251 -16.23 12.89 -13.60
CA VAL A 251 -15.55 11.60 -13.51
C VAL A 251 -14.08 11.89 -13.16
N ALA A 252 -13.55 11.23 -12.13
CA ALA A 252 -12.19 11.43 -11.65
C ALA A 252 -11.15 10.84 -12.63
N CYS A 253 -10.86 11.56 -13.71
CA CYS A 253 -9.79 11.22 -14.65
C CYS A 253 -8.42 11.36 -13.97
N ALA A 254 -7.54 10.39 -14.20
CA ALA A 254 -6.18 10.37 -13.64
C ALA A 254 -5.16 11.21 -14.46
N THR A 255 -5.64 12.21 -15.20
CA THR A 255 -4.88 13.08 -16.10
C THR A 255 -4.90 14.53 -15.60
N ALA A 256 -3.78 15.23 -15.71
CA ALA A 256 -3.68 16.63 -15.27
C ALA A 256 -4.46 17.57 -16.21
N SER A 257 -5.00 18.69 -15.68
CA SER A 257 -5.86 19.61 -16.45
C SER A 257 -5.24 20.00 -17.79
N TYR A 258 -3.97 20.44 -17.77
CA TYR A 258 -3.26 20.94 -18.95
C TYR A 258 -3.27 19.96 -20.14
N VAL A 259 -3.39 18.64 -19.91
CA VAL A 259 -3.47 17.63 -20.98
C VAL A 259 -4.80 17.74 -21.72
N THR A 260 -5.90 17.84 -20.97
CA THR A 260 -7.25 18.10 -21.49
C THR A 260 -7.33 19.45 -22.17
N ASP A 261 -6.65 20.46 -21.61
CA ASP A 261 -6.59 21.82 -22.15
C ASP A 261 -5.81 21.87 -23.48
N VAL A 262 -4.69 21.13 -23.61
CA VAL A 262 -3.99 20.91 -24.90
C VAL A 262 -4.91 20.24 -25.93
N VAL A 263 -5.63 19.16 -25.57
CA VAL A 263 -6.57 18.50 -26.50
C VAL A 263 -7.72 19.42 -26.90
N ARG A 264 -8.21 20.29 -25.99
CA ARG A 264 -9.23 21.30 -26.29
C ARG A 264 -8.70 22.36 -27.27
N MET A 265 -7.47 22.84 -27.08
CA MET A 265 -6.83 23.79 -28.00
C MET A 265 -6.59 23.17 -29.39
N VAL A 266 -6.10 21.93 -29.47
CA VAL A 266 -5.95 21.19 -30.73
C VAL A 266 -7.30 21.05 -31.45
N SER A 267 -8.38 20.79 -30.70
CA SER A 267 -9.75 20.73 -31.24
C SER A 267 -10.28 22.07 -31.74
N PHE A 268 -9.95 23.17 -31.06
CA PHE A 268 -10.26 24.53 -31.50
C PHE A 268 -9.53 24.87 -32.80
N ILE A 269 -8.22 24.63 -32.86
CA ILE A 269 -7.38 24.88 -34.05
C ILE A 269 -7.87 24.02 -35.23
N HIS A 270 -8.17 22.73 -35.02
CA HIS A 270 -8.62 21.86 -36.11
C HIS A 270 -9.88 22.38 -36.82
N LYS A 271 -10.81 22.99 -36.07
CA LYS A 271 -12.11 23.47 -36.56
C LYS A 271 -12.09 24.91 -37.10
N ASN A 272 -11.31 25.80 -36.50
CA ASN A 272 -11.39 27.24 -36.77
C ASN A 272 -10.20 27.82 -37.56
N GLU A 273 -9.07 27.12 -37.62
CA GLU A 273 -7.88 27.57 -38.35
C GLU A 273 -7.75 26.89 -39.72
N GLU A 274 -7.08 27.56 -40.66
CA GLU A 274 -6.81 27.11 -42.03
C GLU A 274 -6.02 25.78 -42.11
N GLU A 275 -5.79 25.27 -43.32
CA GLU A 275 -4.90 24.12 -43.53
C GLU A 275 -3.48 24.37 -42.98
N GLY A 276 -2.94 23.31 -42.38
CA GLY A 276 -1.63 23.27 -41.72
C GLY A 276 -1.61 22.19 -40.63
N ALA A 277 -0.48 21.52 -40.46
CA ALA A 277 -0.32 20.51 -39.42
C ALA A 277 -0.16 21.15 -38.03
N ILE A 278 -0.67 20.45 -37.02
CA ILE A 278 -0.66 20.86 -35.60
C ILE A 278 0.40 20.05 -34.86
N LEU A 279 1.26 20.71 -34.09
CA LEU A 279 2.26 20.10 -33.21
C LEU A 279 2.00 20.51 -31.75
N ALA A 280 1.63 19.55 -30.91
CA ALA A 280 1.15 19.79 -29.55
C ALA A 280 2.08 19.16 -28.49
N PHE A 281 2.71 20.00 -27.67
CA PHE A 281 3.67 19.57 -26.66
C PHE A 281 3.00 19.11 -25.36
N LEU A 282 3.43 17.95 -24.86
CA LEU A 282 3.03 17.28 -23.62
C LEU A 282 4.27 16.74 -22.89
N THR A 283 4.14 16.33 -21.63
CA THR A 283 5.29 16.04 -20.76
C THR A 283 5.72 14.58 -20.77
N SER A 284 4.80 13.64 -20.99
CA SER A 284 5.11 12.20 -20.95
C SER A 284 4.43 11.37 -22.05
N GLN A 285 4.94 10.13 -22.24
CA GLN A 285 4.35 9.13 -23.13
C GLN A 285 2.87 8.89 -22.86
N LEU A 286 2.47 8.76 -21.59
CA LEU A 286 1.10 8.41 -21.22
C LEU A 286 0.12 9.52 -21.62
N GLU A 287 0.53 10.77 -21.47
CA GLU A 287 -0.23 11.95 -21.92
C GLU A 287 -0.33 11.98 -23.45
N VAL A 288 0.75 11.68 -24.16
CA VAL A 288 0.79 11.65 -25.63
C VAL A 288 -0.09 10.54 -26.20
N GLU A 289 0.03 9.30 -25.71
CA GLU A 289 -0.78 8.17 -26.18
C GLU A 289 -2.27 8.38 -25.82
N TRP A 290 -2.59 8.82 -24.59
CA TRP A 290 -3.97 9.16 -24.20
C TRP A 290 -4.58 10.30 -25.02
N SER A 291 -3.79 11.32 -25.39
CA SER A 291 -4.27 12.43 -26.24
C SER A 291 -4.52 11.97 -27.68
N CYS A 292 -3.76 10.97 -28.16
CA CYS A 292 -4.02 10.35 -29.45
C CYS A 292 -5.28 9.49 -29.46
N GLU A 293 -5.59 8.80 -28.36
CA GLU A 293 -6.83 8.02 -28.19
C GLU A 293 -8.05 8.91 -27.96
N SER A 294 -7.88 10.05 -27.28
CA SER A 294 -8.96 10.98 -26.92
C SER A 294 -9.39 11.92 -28.06
N PHE A 295 -8.61 12.01 -29.15
CA PHE A 295 -8.92 12.83 -30.31
C PHE A 295 -9.29 11.97 -31.52
N SER A 296 -10.50 12.13 -32.04
CA SER A 296 -10.96 11.43 -33.24
C SER A 296 -11.79 12.35 -34.14
N ASP A 297 -11.34 12.54 -35.38
CA ASP A 297 -12.08 13.20 -36.46
C ASP A 297 -11.73 12.49 -37.79
N PRO A 298 -12.71 12.18 -38.67
CA PRO A 298 -12.44 11.53 -39.95
C PRO A 298 -11.52 12.34 -40.86
N ASN A 299 -11.41 13.66 -40.70
CA ASN A 299 -10.57 14.56 -41.49
C ASN A 299 -9.18 14.79 -40.88
N ALA A 300 -8.84 14.09 -39.79
CA ALA A 300 -7.54 14.16 -39.14
C ALA A 300 -6.70 12.89 -39.34
N VAL A 301 -5.38 13.02 -39.16
CA VAL A 301 -4.46 11.90 -38.90
C VAL A 301 -3.67 12.24 -37.65
N VAL A 302 -3.97 11.54 -36.55
CA VAL A 302 -3.36 11.75 -35.25
C VAL A 302 -2.15 10.83 -35.08
N LEU A 303 -1.00 11.38 -34.67
CA LEU A 303 0.26 10.65 -34.55
C LEU A 303 0.95 10.96 -33.20
N PRO A 304 1.37 9.94 -32.43
CA PRO A 304 2.21 10.14 -31.26
C PRO A 304 3.67 10.38 -31.67
N MET A 305 4.42 11.16 -30.89
CA MET A 305 5.87 11.38 -31.09
C MET A 305 6.61 11.51 -29.75
N HIS A 306 7.14 10.40 -29.22
CA HIS A 306 7.88 10.35 -27.95
C HIS A 306 9.04 9.32 -28.01
N GLY A 307 10.05 9.50 -27.15
CA GLY A 307 11.31 8.72 -27.14
C GLY A 307 11.23 7.23 -26.76
N LYS A 308 10.04 6.61 -26.79
CA LYS A 308 9.86 5.14 -26.70
C LYS A 308 9.22 4.52 -27.95
N LEU A 309 8.93 5.30 -28.99
CA LEU A 309 8.52 4.79 -30.30
C LEU A 309 9.71 4.23 -31.07
N SER A 310 9.49 3.16 -31.84
CA SER A 310 10.49 2.62 -32.77
C SER A 310 10.79 3.61 -33.90
N HIS A 311 11.92 3.42 -34.60
CA HIS A 311 12.28 4.26 -35.76
C HIS A 311 11.20 4.25 -36.85
N VAL A 312 10.53 3.11 -37.07
CA VAL A 312 9.44 2.98 -38.05
C VAL A 312 8.21 3.79 -37.63
N GLU A 313 7.82 3.75 -36.36
CA GLU A 313 6.73 4.58 -35.83
C GLU A 313 7.07 6.08 -35.91
N GLN A 314 8.28 6.47 -35.50
CA GLN A 314 8.75 7.87 -35.60
C GLN A 314 8.79 8.37 -37.06
N SER A 315 9.06 7.51 -38.04
CA SER A 315 9.07 7.89 -39.46
C SER A 315 7.71 8.40 -39.98
N LEU A 316 6.61 8.06 -39.31
CA LEU A 316 5.25 8.38 -39.77
C LEU A 316 4.95 9.88 -39.78
N VAL A 317 5.54 10.69 -38.89
CA VAL A 317 5.28 12.14 -38.84
C VAL A 317 5.80 12.90 -40.07
N PHE A 318 6.77 12.33 -40.77
CA PHE A 318 7.36 12.89 -42.00
C PHE A 318 6.59 12.53 -43.27
N LYS A 319 5.61 11.61 -43.19
CA LYS A 319 4.73 11.27 -44.31
C LYS A 319 3.70 12.37 -44.54
N SER A 320 3.29 12.53 -45.80
CA SER A 320 2.21 13.42 -46.21
C SER A 320 0.89 12.66 -46.29
N TYR A 321 -0.19 13.26 -45.79
CA TYR A 321 -1.52 12.67 -45.70
C TYR A 321 -2.51 13.57 -46.45
N PRO A 322 -2.69 13.38 -47.77
CA PRO A 322 -3.52 14.29 -48.59
C PRO A 322 -4.98 14.27 -48.13
N GLY A 323 -5.62 15.44 -48.12
CA GLY A 323 -7.02 15.60 -47.71
C GLY A 323 -7.30 15.42 -46.21
N LYS A 324 -6.27 15.34 -45.35
CA LYS A 324 -6.44 15.26 -43.90
C LYS A 324 -5.45 16.13 -43.12
N ARG A 325 -5.89 16.73 -42.01
CA ARG A 325 -5.01 17.50 -41.13
C ARG A 325 -4.14 16.56 -40.29
N LYS A 326 -2.83 16.66 -40.45
CA LYS A 326 -1.84 15.96 -39.60
C LYS A 326 -1.78 16.63 -38.22
N ILE A 327 -2.02 15.85 -37.16
CA ILE A 327 -2.02 16.29 -35.77
C ILE A 327 -1.01 15.43 -35.01
N ILE A 328 -0.03 16.07 -34.37
CA ILE A 328 1.08 15.36 -33.72
C ILE A 328 1.13 15.76 -32.25
N PHE A 329 0.87 14.81 -31.36
CA PHE A 329 1.09 14.97 -29.92
C PHE A 329 2.51 14.49 -29.60
N CYS A 330 3.33 15.35 -28.98
CA CYS A 330 4.75 15.10 -28.82
C CYS A 330 5.32 15.49 -27.45
N THR A 331 6.41 14.86 -27.05
CA THR A 331 7.28 15.43 -25.99
C THR A 331 8.29 16.41 -26.59
N ASN A 332 9.20 16.93 -25.77
CA ASN A 332 10.39 17.69 -26.17
C ASN A 332 11.27 17.05 -27.28
N ILE A 333 11.05 15.79 -27.67
CA ILE A 333 11.69 15.18 -28.84
C ILE A 333 11.44 15.99 -30.14
N ALA A 334 10.32 16.70 -30.26
CA ALA A 334 10.01 17.56 -31.41
C ALA A 334 10.54 19.00 -31.30
N GLU A 335 11.27 19.34 -30.23
CA GLU A 335 11.68 20.71 -29.89
C GLU A 335 12.90 21.19 -30.68
N THR A 336 13.90 20.34 -30.86
CA THR A 336 15.17 20.58 -31.62
C THR A 336 15.35 19.54 -32.75
N SER A 337 16.41 19.66 -33.55
CA SER A 337 17.00 18.66 -34.47
C SER A 337 16.15 17.96 -35.57
N LEU A 338 14.82 17.92 -35.51
CA LEU A 338 13.93 17.36 -36.54
C LEU A 338 13.14 18.45 -37.27
N THR A 339 12.97 18.35 -38.59
CA THR A 339 12.08 19.25 -39.38
C THR A 339 10.90 18.48 -39.96
N ILE A 340 9.76 18.60 -39.28
CA ILE A 340 8.49 18.01 -39.75
C ILE A 340 7.87 18.97 -40.77
N LYS A 341 7.57 18.48 -41.96
CA LYS A 341 6.90 19.26 -43.01
C LYS A 341 5.47 19.64 -42.59
N ASP A 342 4.97 20.72 -43.19
CA ASP A 342 3.58 21.17 -43.13
C ASP A 342 3.12 21.73 -41.77
N VAL A 343 3.98 21.79 -40.74
CA VAL A 343 3.65 22.38 -39.43
C VAL A 343 3.48 23.90 -39.56
N LYS A 344 2.29 24.36 -39.19
CA LYS A 344 1.86 25.78 -39.18
C LYS A 344 1.31 26.20 -37.82
N TYR A 345 0.89 25.24 -36.99
CA TYR A 345 0.28 25.47 -35.69
C TYR A 345 1.04 24.72 -34.60
N VAL A 346 1.38 25.43 -33.53
CA VAL A 346 2.00 24.86 -32.32
C VAL A 346 1.09 25.09 -31.13
N VAL A 347 0.92 24.08 -30.28
CA VAL A 347 0.32 24.20 -28.95
C VAL A 347 1.41 23.85 -27.93
N ASP A 348 1.71 24.77 -27.03
CA ASP A 348 2.76 24.62 -26.02
C ASP A 348 2.18 24.77 -24.62
N CYS A 349 2.24 23.70 -23.81
CA CYS A 349 1.84 23.73 -22.41
C CYS A 349 2.86 24.41 -21.48
N GLY A 350 4.06 24.78 -21.98
CA GLY A 350 5.12 25.39 -21.17
C GLY A 350 5.85 24.42 -20.25
N LEU A 351 5.47 23.14 -20.26
CA LEU A 351 6.00 22.12 -19.36
C LEU A 351 6.90 21.11 -20.10
N ALA A 352 7.79 20.49 -19.33
CA ALA A 352 8.53 19.29 -19.71
C ALA A 352 8.74 18.39 -18.49
N LYS A 353 8.93 17.08 -18.70
CA LYS A 353 9.30 16.15 -17.64
C LYS A 353 10.79 15.88 -17.70
N GLU A 354 11.54 16.38 -16.72
CA GLU A 354 12.99 16.22 -16.60
C GLU A 354 13.34 15.19 -15.54
N CYS A 355 14.41 14.44 -15.76
CA CYS A 355 15.09 13.71 -14.70
C CYS A 355 16.11 14.65 -14.04
N ARG A 356 16.14 14.69 -12.71
CA ARG A 356 17.15 15.43 -11.94
C ARG A 356 17.71 14.55 -10.82
N PHE A 357 19.02 14.40 -10.79
CA PHE A 357 19.75 13.74 -9.72
C PHE A 357 19.87 14.69 -8.51
N ILE A 358 19.62 14.18 -7.29
CA ILE A 358 19.80 14.92 -6.03
C ILE A 358 20.95 14.25 -5.25
N PRO A 359 22.15 14.85 -5.21
CA PRO A 359 23.33 14.26 -4.57
C PRO A 359 23.10 13.87 -3.12
N SER A 360 22.57 14.78 -2.29
CA SER A 360 22.33 14.58 -0.85
C SER A 360 21.35 13.45 -0.47
N SER A 361 20.75 12.77 -1.46
CA SER A 361 19.90 11.58 -1.26
C SER A 361 20.27 10.41 -2.19
N GLY A 362 21.17 10.63 -3.16
CA GLY A 362 21.51 9.65 -4.19
C GLY A 362 20.38 9.32 -5.19
N LEU A 363 19.35 10.15 -5.29
CA LEU A 363 18.11 9.82 -6.03
C LEU A 363 18.00 10.53 -7.39
N ASN A 364 17.53 9.79 -8.40
CA ASN A 364 17.03 10.34 -9.66
C ASN A 364 15.53 10.63 -9.52
N ILE A 365 15.13 11.91 -9.53
CA ILE A 365 13.72 12.32 -9.44
C ILE A 365 13.23 12.81 -10.80
N LEU A 366 12.15 12.19 -11.30
CA LEU A 366 11.53 12.50 -12.59
C LEU A 366 10.36 13.49 -12.43
N LYS A 367 10.68 14.80 -12.39
CA LYS A 367 9.73 15.88 -12.08
C LYS A 367 9.22 16.59 -13.34
N VAL A 368 7.95 17.03 -13.32
CA VAL A 368 7.43 17.97 -14.31
C VAL A 368 7.79 19.39 -13.88
N ASN A 369 8.48 20.13 -14.75
CA ASN A 369 8.95 21.49 -14.54
C ASN A 369 8.49 22.40 -15.68
N TRP A 370 8.53 23.72 -15.46
CA TRP A 370 8.49 24.71 -16.53
C TRP A 370 9.72 24.58 -17.44
N ILE A 371 9.55 24.92 -18.71
CA ILE A 371 10.64 25.03 -19.68
C ILE A 371 11.35 26.38 -19.59
N SER A 372 12.50 26.51 -20.26
CA SER A 372 13.18 27.79 -20.41
C SER A 372 12.56 28.64 -21.53
N GLN A 373 12.75 29.95 -21.48
CA GLN A 373 12.34 30.87 -22.56
C GLN A 373 12.94 30.44 -23.91
N SER A 374 14.20 29.99 -23.93
CA SER A 374 14.84 29.47 -25.14
C SER A 374 14.13 28.23 -25.69
N SER A 375 13.66 27.32 -24.83
CA SER A 375 12.87 26.14 -25.21
C SER A 375 11.50 26.54 -25.75
N ALA A 376 10.76 27.38 -25.03
CA ALA A 376 9.47 27.93 -25.46
C ALA A 376 9.54 28.69 -26.81
N ASN A 377 10.67 29.32 -27.11
CA ASN A 377 10.92 30.00 -28.38
C ASN A 377 11.27 29.01 -29.51
N GLN A 378 12.01 27.94 -29.22
CA GLN A 378 12.25 26.85 -30.18
C GLN A 378 10.97 26.08 -30.53
N ARG A 379 10.09 25.85 -29.54
CA ARG A 379 8.74 25.28 -29.75
C ARG A 379 7.92 26.17 -30.70
N ALA A 380 7.80 27.46 -30.39
CA ALA A 380 7.11 28.43 -31.24
C ALA A 380 7.69 28.49 -32.67
N GLY A 381 9.02 28.49 -32.79
CA GLY A 381 9.75 28.46 -34.06
C GLY A 381 9.48 27.23 -34.94
N ARG A 382 8.71 26.22 -34.50
CA ARG A 382 8.29 25.10 -35.35
C ARG A 382 7.19 25.46 -36.33
N ALA A 383 6.33 26.42 -35.99
CA ALA A 383 5.31 26.94 -36.89
C ALA A 383 5.92 27.73 -38.07
N GLY A 384 7.02 28.46 -37.85
CA GLY A 384 7.62 29.38 -38.82
C GLY A 384 8.56 28.74 -39.86
N ARG A 385 8.69 27.41 -39.91
CA ARG A 385 9.67 26.74 -40.79
C ARG A 385 9.22 26.54 -42.24
N THR A 386 7.92 26.59 -42.51
CA THR A 386 7.37 26.28 -43.86
C THR A 386 6.56 27.44 -44.45
N GLY A 387 5.88 28.20 -43.61
CA GLY A 387 5.14 29.42 -43.93
C GLY A 387 4.85 30.20 -42.65
N ALA A 388 4.10 31.30 -42.75
CA ALA A 388 3.64 32.01 -41.56
C ALA A 388 2.66 31.14 -40.74
N GLY A 389 2.77 31.18 -39.42
CA GLY A 389 2.06 30.26 -38.52
C GLY A 389 1.73 30.86 -37.16
N LYS A 390 1.17 30.04 -36.26
CA LYS A 390 0.71 30.48 -34.93
C LYS A 390 1.19 29.53 -33.83
N CYS A 391 1.55 30.08 -32.67
CA CYS A 391 1.89 29.33 -31.46
C CYS A 391 0.97 29.72 -30.30
N TYR A 392 0.25 28.74 -29.77
CA TYR A 392 -0.68 28.88 -28.65
C TYR A 392 0.02 28.39 -27.38
N ARG A 393 0.44 29.33 -26.53
CA ARG A 393 1.05 29.11 -25.22
C ARG A 393 -0.04 29.02 -24.17
N LEU A 394 -0.18 27.88 -23.49
CA LEU A 394 -1.24 27.65 -22.48
C LEU A 394 -0.82 28.13 -21.09
N TYR A 395 -0.23 29.32 -21.05
CA TYR A 395 0.33 30.01 -19.88
C TYR A 395 0.34 31.52 -20.17
N SER A 396 0.50 32.36 -19.15
CA SER A 396 0.50 33.81 -19.32
C SER A 396 1.85 34.34 -19.83
N GLU A 397 1.86 35.57 -20.34
CA GLU A 397 3.11 36.27 -20.68
C GLU A 397 3.96 36.56 -19.43
N SER A 398 3.32 36.76 -18.28
CA SER A 398 3.99 36.83 -16.97
C SER A 398 4.69 35.53 -16.59
N ASP A 399 4.08 34.37 -16.83
CA ASP A 399 4.73 33.07 -16.57
C ASP A 399 5.95 32.88 -17.48
N PHE A 400 5.83 33.25 -18.75
CA PHE A 400 6.96 33.25 -19.69
C PHE A 400 8.10 34.17 -19.23
N GLY A 401 7.78 35.35 -18.68
CA GLY A 401 8.77 36.25 -18.09
C GLY A 401 9.45 35.72 -16.82
N MET A 402 8.81 34.78 -16.10
CA MET A 402 9.37 34.10 -14.92
C MET A 402 10.14 32.80 -15.28
N MET A 403 10.09 32.33 -16.53
CA MET A 403 10.89 31.19 -16.98
C MET A 403 12.37 31.54 -17.05
N GLU A 404 13.24 30.58 -16.71
CA GLU A 404 14.68 30.68 -16.94
C GLU A 404 15.00 31.00 -18.39
N VAL A 405 15.94 31.91 -18.67
CA VAL A 405 16.21 32.38 -20.03
C VAL A 405 16.77 31.25 -20.91
N HIS A 406 17.56 30.35 -20.31
CA HIS A 406 18.29 29.28 -20.98
C HIS A 406 18.05 27.92 -20.31
N GLN A 407 18.25 26.84 -21.06
CA GLN A 407 18.18 25.50 -20.48
C GLN A 407 19.46 25.19 -19.70
N GLU A 408 19.31 24.69 -18.47
CA GLU A 408 20.40 24.16 -17.66
C GLU A 408 21.04 22.92 -18.36
N PRO A 409 22.37 22.82 -18.48
CA PRO A 409 23.05 21.74 -19.19
C PRO A 409 22.86 20.38 -18.50
N GLU A 410 22.90 19.29 -19.26
CA GLU A 410 22.62 17.94 -18.75
C GLU A 410 23.57 17.53 -17.62
N ILE A 411 24.85 17.94 -17.71
CA ILE A 411 25.88 17.61 -16.73
C ILE A 411 25.58 18.09 -15.29
N ARG A 412 24.76 19.15 -15.10
CA ARG A 412 24.31 19.58 -13.76
C ARG A 412 23.14 18.75 -13.21
N LYS A 413 22.45 17.98 -14.06
CA LYS A 413 21.15 17.36 -13.75
C LYS A 413 21.19 15.83 -13.64
N VAL A 414 22.28 15.15 -14.00
CA VAL A 414 22.33 13.67 -14.09
C VAL A 414 23.38 13.05 -13.15
N HIS A 415 23.20 11.77 -12.81
CA HIS A 415 24.22 11.01 -12.08
C HIS A 415 25.50 10.88 -12.91
N LEU A 416 26.62 11.35 -12.36
CA LEU A 416 27.87 11.52 -13.10
C LEU A 416 28.69 10.23 -13.28
N GLY A 417 28.23 9.04 -12.86
CA GLY A 417 29.04 7.81 -12.87
C GLY A 417 29.69 7.48 -14.22
N THR A 418 28.91 7.49 -15.31
CA THR A 418 29.46 7.27 -16.66
C THR A 418 30.36 8.43 -17.12
N ALA A 419 30.12 9.67 -16.65
CA ALA A 419 30.98 10.82 -16.97
C ALA A 419 32.35 10.71 -16.29
N VAL A 420 32.37 10.41 -14.99
CA VAL A 420 33.58 10.24 -14.18
C VAL A 420 34.45 9.10 -14.72
N LEU A 421 33.85 7.94 -15.05
CA LEU A 421 34.58 6.85 -15.71
C LEU A 421 35.24 7.28 -17.02
N ARG A 422 34.53 8.06 -17.85
CA ARG A 422 35.09 8.55 -19.13
C ARG A 422 36.20 9.58 -18.90
N ILE A 423 36.05 10.52 -17.97
CA ILE A 423 37.10 11.50 -17.62
C ILE A 423 38.38 10.79 -17.12
N LEU A 424 38.24 9.79 -16.25
CA LEU A 424 39.37 9.00 -15.76
C LEU A 424 40.06 8.19 -16.88
N ALA A 425 39.31 7.72 -17.89
CA ALA A 425 39.88 7.05 -19.06
C ALA A 425 40.71 7.98 -19.96
N LEU A 426 40.57 9.30 -19.83
CA LEU A 426 41.45 10.28 -20.49
C LEU A 426 42.79 10.47 -19.77
N GLY A 427 42.97 9.84 -18.60
CA GLY A 427 44.14 10.03 -17.74
C GLY A 427 44.03 11.23 -16.79
N VAL A 428 42.86 11.86 -16.65
CA VAL A 428 42.65 12.96 -15.70
C VAL A 428 42.30 12.40 -14.32
N GLY A 429 43.32 12.10 -13.52
CA GLY A 429 43.18 11.48 -12.19
C GLY A 429 42.51 12.36 -11.12
N ASP A 430 42.44 13.67 -11.32
CA ASP A 430 41.67 14.60 -10.49
C ASP A 430 40.49 15.21 -11.28
N VAL A 431 39.31 14.64 -11.04
CA VAL A 431 38.06 15.02 -11.69
C VAL A 431 37.51 16.36 -11.20
N LYS A 432 37.95 16.87 -10.03
CA LYS A 432 37.50 18.15 -9.48
C LYS A 432 38.15 19.34 -10.19
N ASN A 433 39.38 19.15 -10.65
CA ASN A 433 40.14 20.12 -11.44
C ASN A 433 40.00 19.89 -12.97
N PHE A 434 39.04 19.06 -13.41
CA PHE A 434 38.72 18.92 -14.83
C PHE A 434 38.04 20.20 -15.36
N GLU A 435 38.48 20.68 -16.53
CA GLU A 435 37.99 21.92 -17.10
C GLU A 435 36.64 21.71 -17.83
N PHE A 436 35.54 21.71 -17.08
CA PHE A 436 34.18 21.62 -17.62
C PHE A 436 33.75 22.93 -18.31
N VAL A 437 32.91 22.82 -19.36
CA VAL A 437 32.19 23.97 -19.95
C VAL A 437 31.23 24.61 -18.93
N ASP A 438 30.55 23.76 -18.16
CA ASP A 438 29.77 24.14 -16.98
C ASP A 438 30.05 23.10 -15.89
N ALA A 439 30.77 23.49 -14.83
CA ALA A 439 31.07 22.59 -13.72
C ALA A 439 29.78 22.10 -13.03
N PRO A 440 29.65 20.80 -12.73
CA PRO A 440 28.57 20.25 -11.92
C PRO A 440 28.83 20.43 -10.42
N ASP A 441 27.85 20.06 -9.59
CA ASP A 441 27.96 20.14 -8.14
C ASP A 441 29.11 19.27 -7.59
N PRO A 442 30.01 19.80 -6.74
CA PRO A 442 31.07 19.00 -6.10
C PRO A 442 30.57 17.79 -5.30
N GLU A 443 29.37 17.86 -4.70
CA GLU A 443 28.73 16.73 -4.03
C GLU A 443 28.36 15.63 -5.03
N ALA A 444 27.85 16.00 -6.22
CA ALA A 444 27.57 15.06 -7.30
C ALA A 444 28.84 14.36 -7.81
N ILE A 445 29.97 15.09 -7.91
CA ILE A 445 31.28 14.51 -8.28
C ILE A 445 31.74 13.53 -7.18
N ASN A 446 31.74 13.97 -5.91
CA ASN A 446 32.13 13.11 -4.77
C ASN A 446 31.29 11.83 -4.73
N MET A 447 29.97 11.93 -4.87
CA MET A 447 29.09 10.76 -4.85
C MET A 447 29.31 9.84 -6.06
N ALA A 448 29.56 10.38 -7.25
CA ALA A 448 29.88 9.55 -8.42
C ALA A 448 31.21 8.81 -8.24
N VAL A 449 32.26 9.47 -7.72
CA VAL A 449 33.55 8.84 -7.37
C VAL A 449 33.35 7.72 -6.33
N ASN A 450 32.68 8.01 -5.20
CA ASN A 450 32.43 7.03 -4.15
C ASN A 450 31.64 5.81 -4.65
N ASN A 451 30.65 6.01 -5.52
CA ASN A 451 29.89 4.92 -6.13
C ASN A 451 30.79 4.03 -7.02
N LEU A 452 31.69 4.61 -7.81
CA LEU A 452 32.59 3.86 -8.69
C LEU A 452 33.67 3.10 -7.92
N GLU A 453 34.17 3.66 -6.81
CA GLU A 453 35.08 2.97 -5.91
C GLU A 453 34.39 1.78 -5.23
N GLN A 454 33.14 1.96 -4.75
CA GLN A 454 32.33 0.87 -4.19
C GLN A 454 32.02 -0.26 -5.18
N LEU A 455 31.91 0.04 -6.49
CA LEU A 455 31.76 -0.94 -7.57
C LEU A 455 33.08 -1.65 -7.94
N GLY A 456 34.22 -1.20 -7.40
CA GLY A 456 35.55 -1.68 -7.76
C GLY A 456 36.00 -1.24 -9.16
N ALA A 457 35.40 -0.18 -9.71
CA ALA A 457 35.69 0.32 -11.06
C ALA A 457 36.88 1.31 -11.09
N ILE A 458 37.14 1.98 -9.97
CA ILE A 458 38.27 2.90 -9.79
C ILE A 458 39.01 2.56 -8.49
N GLU A 459 40.28 2.96 -8.40
CA GLU A 459 41.12 2.83 -7.22
C GLU A 459 41.84 4.16 -6.92
N CYS A 460 41.94 4.53 -5.64
CA CYS A 460 42.63 5.73 -5.20
C CYS A 460 44.13 5.46 -5.02
N LYS A 461 44.99 6.30 -5.63
CA LYS A 461 46.45 6.24 -5.56
C LYS A 461 47.02 7.61 -5.19
N TYR A 462 48.32 7.66 -4.89
CA TYR A 462 49.04 8.88 -4.49
C TYR A 462 48.87 10.09 -5.43
N ASN A 463 48.56 9.86 -6.71
CA ASN A 463 48.40 10.90 -7.74
C ASN A 463 46.95 11.13 -8.18
N GLY A 464 45.96 10.60 -7.46
CA GLY A 464 44.53 10.68 -7.81
C GLY A 464 43.91 9.30 -8.08
N PHE A 465 42.77 9.28 -8.78
CA PHE A 465 42.05 8.05 -9.09
C PHE A 465 42.52 7.43 -10.42
N GLU A 466 42.63 6.10 -10.46
CA GLU A 466 42.90 5.33 -11.67
C GLU A 466 41.80 4.29 -11.93
N LEU A 467 41.65 3.85 -13.18
CA LEU A 467 40.71 2.79 -13.56
C LEU A 467 41.27 1.40 -13.24
N THR A 468 40.44 0.54 -12.67
CA THR A 468 40.71 -0.91 -12.58
C THR A 468 40.41 -1.60 -13.92
N ASP A 469 40.65 -2.91 -14.03
CA ASP A 469 40.21 -3.68 -15.21
C ASP A 469 38.68 -3.73 -15.35
N ILE A 470 37.95 -3.69 -14.22
CA ILE A 470 36.49 -3.50 -14.24
C ILE A 470 36.16 -2.13 -14.82
N GLY A 471 36.83 -1.06 -14.37
CA GLY A 471 36.68 0.28 -14.94
C GLY A 471 36.94 0.34 -16.44
N ARG A 472 38.03 -0.27 -16.91
CA ARG A 472 38.37 -0.39 -18.35
C ARG A 472 37.26 -1.08 -19.16
N HIS A 473 36.66 -2.14 -18.63
CA HIS A 473 35.55 -2.82 -19.29
C HIS A 473 34.25 -1.98 -19.28
N LEU A 474 33.92 -1.32 -18.16
CA LEU A 474 32.74 -0.44 -18.06
C LEU A 474 32.82 0.75 -19.02
N VAL A 475 34.00 1.36 -19.16
CA VAL A 475 34.26 2.44 -20.14
C VAL A 475 33.98 1.99 -21.56
N LYS A 476 34.48 0.80 -21.95
CA LYS A 476 34.24 0.22 -23.28
C LYS A 476 32.78 -0.09 -23.56
N LEU A 477 32.05 -0.62 -22.58
CA LEU A 477 30.61 -0.89 -22.68
C LEU A 477 29.79 0.40 -22.79
N GLY A 478 30.27 1.52 -22.22
CA GLY A 478 29.70 2.85 -22.38
C GLY A 478 28.37 3.12 -21.69
N ILE A 479 27.81 2.13 -20.99
CA ILE A 479 26.50 2.15 -20.29
C ILE A 479 26.60 2.70 -18.85
N GLU A 480 25.51 2.56 -18.09
CA GLU A 480 25.46 2.88 -16.66
C GLU A 480 26.33 1.88 -15.84
N PRO A 481 27.16 2.33 -14.87
CA PRO A 481 28.15 1.48 -14.21
C PRO A 481 27.60 0.27 -13.45
N ARG A 482 26.44 0.39 -12.79
CA ARG A 482 25.83 -0.70 -12.01
C ARG A 482 25.32 -1.80 -12.94
N LEU A 483 24.64 -1.43 -14.04
CA LEU A 483 24.22 -2.37 -15.09
C LEU A 483 25.41 -3.14 -15.68
N GLY A 484 26.50 -2.45 -16.01
CA GLY A 484 27.72 -3.10 -16.49
C GLY A 484 28.38 -4.00 -15.44
N LYS A 485 28.35 -3.62 -14.15
CA LYS A 485 28.85 -4.44 -13.05
C LYS A 485 28.03 -5.73 -12.89
N ILE A 486 26.71 -5.68 -12.99
CA ILE A 486 25.83 -6.87 -13.02
C ILE A 486 26.27 -7.81 -14.14
N MET A 487 26.47 -7.30 -15.36
CA MET A 487 26.88 -8.12 -16.51
C MET A 487 28.22 -8.83 -16.26
N LEU A 488 29.26 -8.09 -15.83
CA LEU A 488 30.60 -8.64 -15.63
C LEU A 488 30.66 -9.66 -14.47
N ASP A 489 29.94 -9.43 -13.37
CA ASP A 489 29.86 -10.36 -12.24
C ASP A 489 29.02 -11.61 -12.60
N CYS A 490 27.97 -11.45 -13.42
CA CYS A 490 27.23 -12.57 -14.02
C CYS A 490 28.11 -13.43 -14.93
N PHE A 491 28.94 -12.80 -15.79
CA PHE A 491 29.86 -13.54 -16.66
C PHE A 491 30.88 -14.35 -15.86
N SER A 492 31.40 -13.76 -14.78
CA SER A 492 32.32 -14.42 -13.83
C SER A 492 31.66 -15.61 -13.12
N SER A 493 30.34 -15.56 -12.94
CA SER A 493 29.53 -16.67 -12.40
C SER A 493 28.99 -17.64 -13.47
N GLY A 494 29.39 -17.46 -14.74
CA GLY A 494 28.94 -18.29 -15.87
C GLY A 494 27.50 -18.02 -16.38
N LEU A 495 26.81 -17.05 -15.79
CA LEU A 495 25.42 -16.64 -16.08
C LEU A 495 25.37 -15.60 -17.21
N LYS A 496 25.94 -15.96 -18.37
CA LYS A 496 26.21 -15.00 -19.44
C LYS A 496 24.95 -14.41 -20.07
N LYS A 497 23.94 -15.22 -20.39
CA LYS A 497 22.71 -14.72 -21.02
C LYS A 497 21.90 -13.91 -20.02
N GLU A 498 21.76 -14.45 -18.80
CA GLU A 498 21.09 -13.83 -17.67
C GLU A 498 21.64 -12.42 -17.41
N GLY A 499 22.96 -12.24 -17.38
CA GLY A 499 23.58 -10.93 -17.11
C GLY A 499 23.20 -9.84 -18.12
N VAL A 500 23.21 -10.16 -19.41
CA VAL A 500 22.84 -9.20 -20.48
C VAL A 500 21.35 -8.87 -20.42
N VAL A 501 20.48 -9.90 -20.26
CA VAL A 501 19.04 -9.68 -20.16
C VAL A 501 18.68 -8.92 -18.88
N LEU A 502 19.31 -9.25 -17.74
CA LEU A 502 19.07 -8.60 -16.46
C LEU A 502 19.38 -7.10 -16.51
N ALA A 503 20.50 -6.72 -17.11
CA ALA A 503 20.83 -5.32 -17.35
C ALA A 503 19.78 -4.61 -18.24
N ALA A 504 19.36 -5.26 -19.33
CA ALA A 504 18.37 -4.70 -20.25
C ALA A 504 16.96 -4.57 -19.64
N VAL A 505 16.50 -5.53 -18.84
CA VAL A 505 15.19 -5.44 -18.15
C VAL A 505 15.25 -4.48 -16.96
N MET A 506 16.36 -4.41 -16.22
CA MET A 506 16.53 -3.43 -15.14
C MET A 506 16.42 -2.00 -15.68
N ALA A 507 17.07 -1.70 -16.81
CA ALA A 507 17.03 -0.40 -17.49
C ALA A 507 15.64 0.02 -18.05
N ASN A 508 14.69 -0.91 -18.16
CA ASN A 508 13.34 -0.65 -18.72
C ASN A 508 12.19 -1.05 -17.77
N SER A 509 12.54 -1.53 -16.58
CA SER A 509 11.72 -2.25 -15.57
C SER A 509 10.41 -1.55 -15.24
N SER A 510 10.46 -0.24 -14.98
CA SER A 510 9.32 0.63 -14.67
C SER A 510 8.25 0.73 -15.77
N SER A 511 8.43 0.07 -16.92
CA SER A 511 7.49 0.07 -18.03
C SER A 511 7.23 -1.30 -18.68
N ILE A 512 7.54 -2.40 -17.99
CA ILE A 512 7.25 -3.77 -18.48
C ILE A 512 5.75 -4.11 -18.34
N PHE A 513 5.13 -3.82 -17.20
CA PHE A 513 3.71 -4.08 -16.94
C PHE A 513 2.82 -2.89 -17.31
N CYS A 514 1.66 -3.14 -17.91
CA CYS A 514 0.67 -2.13 -18.30
C CYS A 514 -0.48 -2.08 -17.28
N ARG A 515 -0.56 -0.99 -16.51
CA ARG A 515 -1.62 -0.75 -15.51
C ARG A 515 -2.46 0.49 -15.86
N VAL A 516 -3.08 0.45 -17.03
CA VAL A 516 -3.88 1.54 -17.63
C VAL A 516 -5.39 1.22 -17.60
N GLY A 517 -6.23 2.17 -18.04
CA GLY A 517 -7.67 1.98 -18.13
C GLY A 517 -8.44 2.24 -16.82
N THR A 518 -9.63 1.66 -16.74
CA THR A 518 -10.55 1.70 -15.58
C THR A 518 -9.97 0.98 -14.35
N ASN A 519 -10.63 1.12 -13.19
CA ASN A 519 -10.19 0.41 -11.98
C ASN A 519 -10.36 -1.11 -12.09
N GLU A 520 -11.32 -1.59 -12.87
CA GLU A 520 -11.50 -3.02 -13.16
C GLU A 520 -10.37 -3.56 -14.05
N GLU A 521 -9.99 -2.82 -15.09
CA GLU A 521 -8.87 -3.19 -15.97
C GLU A 521 -7.52 -3.16 -15.24
N LYS A 522 -7.33 -2.20 -14.33
CA LYS A 522 -6.17 -2.16 -13.42
C LYS A 522 -6.14 -3.39 -12.50
N TYR A 523 -7.26 -3.75 -11.87
CA TYR A 523 -7.35 -4.94 -11.03
C TYR A 523 -7.15 -6.25 -11.83
N LYS A 524 -7.64 -6.29 -13.08
CA LYS A 524 -7.35 -7.39 -14.03
C LYS A 524 -5.86 -7.47 -14.36
N ALA A 525 -5.19 -6.36 -14.62
CA ALA A 525 -3.74 -6.30 -14.86
C ALA A 525 -2.94 -6.73 -13.61
N ASP A 526 -3.34 -6.29 -12.42
CA ASP A 526 -2.72 -6.71 -11.15
C ASP A 526 -2.82 -8.23 -10.94
N ARG A 527 -3.98 -8.83 -11.25
CA ARG A 527 -4.18 -10.28 -11.25
C ARG A 527 -3.34 -11.00 -12.31
N LEU A 528 -3.19 -10.43 -13.51
CA LEU A 528 -2.38 -10.98 -14.59
C LEU A 528 -0.86 -10.89 -14.31
N LYS A 529 -0.41 -9.98 -13.43
CA LYS A 529 1.00 -9.94 -12.97
C LYS A 529 1.35 -11.14 -12.07
N VAL A 530 0.42 -11.65 -11.26
CA VAL A 530 0.69 -12.66 -10.21
C VAL A 530 1.47 -13.90 -10.72
N PRO A 531 1.12 -14.54 -11.86
CA PRO A 531 1.83 -15.74 -12.36
C PRO A 531 3.26 -15.50 -12.89
N PHE A 532 3.72 -14.25 -12.93
CA PHE A 532 5.08 -13.86 -13.30
C PHE A 532 5.95 -13.46 -12.11
N CYS A 533 5.36 -13.24 -10.94
CA CYS A 533 6.07 -12.79 -9.77
C CYS A 533 7.05 -13.85 -9.26
N HIS A 534 8.18 -13.38 -8.72
CA HIS A 534 9.21 -14.21 -8.10
C HIS A 534 9.33 -13.88 -6.61
N PRO A 535 9.53 -14.87 -5.72
CA PRO A 535 9.58 -14.67 -4.27
C PRO A 535 10.86 -13.97 -3.77
N ASP A 536 11.84 -13.76 -4.64
CA ASP A 536 13.05 -12.97 -4.40
C ASP A 536 12.98 -11.53 -4.94
N GLY A 537 11.92 -11.12 -5.66
CA GLY A 537 11.67 -9.71 -5.97
C GLY A 537 11.36 -9.34 -7.43
N ASP A 538 11.31 -8.03 -7.69
CA ASP A 538 10.88 -7.43 -8.95
C ASP A 538 11.88 -7.62 -10.11
N LEU A 539 13.19 -7.68 -9.83
CA LEU A 539 14.19 -7.92 -10.89
C LEU A 539 14.11 -9.36 -11.40
N PHE A 540 13.96 -10.33 -10.50
CA PHE A 540 13.70 -11.73 -10.86
C PHE A 540 12.36 -11.89 -11.60
N THR A 541 11.30 -11.21 -11.12
CA THR A 541 10.01 -11.10 -11.81
C THR A 541 10.17 -10.57 -13.24
N SER A 542 10.97 -9.53 -13.45
CA SER A 542 11.22 -8.93 -14.76
C SER A 542 12.02 -9.85 -15.69
N LEU A 543 12.98 -10.58 -15.14
CA LEU A 543 13.78 -11.58 -15.87
C LEU A 543 12.92 -12.79 -16.28
N ALA A 544 12.02 -13.25 -15.41
CA ALA A 544 11.04 -14.32 -15.69
C ALA A 544 10.05 -13.92 -16.79
N VAL A 545 9.56 -12.68 -16.78
CA VAL A 545 8.72 -12.13 -17.87
C VAL A 545 9.45 -12.17 -19.20
N TYR A 546 10.70 -11.70 -19.26
CA TYR A 546 11.46 -11.69 -20.52
C TYR A 546 11.73 -13.12 -21.02
N LYS A 547 12.10 -14.07 -20.14
CA LYS A 547 12.28 -15.48 -20.51
C LYS A 547 11.00 -16.08 -21.11
N LYS A 548 9.86 -15.97 -20.42
CA LYS A 548 8.56 -16.48 -20.92
C LYS A 548 8.09 -15.79 -22.21
N TRP A 549 8.47 -14.54 -22.44
CA TRP A 549 8.23 -13.83 -23.70
C TRP A 549 9.20 -14.25 -24.83
N GLU A 550 10.44 -14.62 -24.51
CA GLU A 550 11.41 -15.14 -25.47
C GLU A 550 10.98 -16.53 -25.98
N ASP A 551 10.58 -17.42 -25.06
CA ASP A 551 10.16 -18.80 -25.33
C ASP A 551 8.80 -18.90 -26.07
N GLY A 552 8.01 -17.82 -26.10
CA GLY A 552 6.68 -17.80 -26.73
C GLY A 552 6.73 -17.98 -28.26
N HIS A 553 6.24 -19.13 -28.74
CA HIS A 553 6.25 -19.49 -30.18
C HIS A 553 5.13 -18.86 -31.02
N GLU A 554 4.02 -18.43 -30.43
CA GLU A 554 2.95 -17.71 -31.13
C GLU A 554 3.10 -16.17 -31.05
N ASN A 555 2.21 -15.43 -31.72
CA ASN A 555 2.31 -13.98 -31.93
C ASN A 555 2.57 -13.19 -30.64
N LYS A 556 3.84 -12.79 -30.45
CA LYS A 556 4.34 -12.15 -29.23
C LYS A 556 3.61 -10.86 -28.82
N ASN A 557 3.01 -10.15 -29.77
CA ASN A 557 2.19 -8.97 -29.46
C ASN A 557 0.84 -9.35 -28.81
N VAL A 558 0.23 -10.45 -29.25
CA VAL A 558 -1.02 -10.97 -28.67
C VAL A 558 -0.77 -11.52 -27.26
N TRP A 559 0.32 -12.26 -27.06
CA TRP A 559 0.73 -12.73 -25.74
C TRP A 559 0.94 -11.57 -24.76
N CYS A 560 1.62 -10.50 -25.18
CA CYS A 560 1.80 -9.31 -24.36
C CYS A 560 0.46 -8.66 -23.98
N TRP A 561 -0.46 -8.50 -24.95
CA TRP A 561 -1.78 -7.92 -24.70
C TRP A 561 -2.63 -8.78 -23.73
N GLN A 562 -2.63 -10.10 -23.90
CA GLN A 562 -3.35 -11.04 -23.03
C GLN A 562 -2.88 -11.01 -21.57
N ASN A 563 -1.60 -10.69 -21.33
CA ASN A 563 -0.96 -10.68 -20.00
C ASN A 563 -0.77 -9.26 -19.41
N SER A 564 -1.34 -8.21 -20.03
CA SER A 564 -1.13 -6.81 -19.64
C SER A 564 0.36 -6.40 -19.59
N ILE A 565 1.14 -6.81 -20.59
CA ILE A 565 2.58 -6.55 -20.73
C ILE A 565 2.84 -5.62 -21.92
N ASN A 566 3.83 -4.72 -21.80
CA ASN A 566 4.15 -3.74 -22.82
C ASN A 566 5.02 -4.34 -23.95
N ALA A 567 4.39 -4.64 -25.08
CA ALA A 567 5.06 -5.16 -26.28
C ALA A 567 6.05 -4.18 -26.94
N LYS A 568 5.98 -2.86 -26.68
CA LYS A 568 7.02 -1.90 -27.10
C LYS A 568 8.26 -2.04 -26.20
N THR A 569 8.05 -2.13 -24.88
CA THR A 569 9.14 -2.27 -23.90
C THR A 569 9.95 -3.55 -24.09
N LEU A 570 9.31 -4.72 -24.27
CA LEU A 570 10.06 -5.97 -24.42
C LEU A 570 10.85 -6.05 -25.74
N ARG A 571 10.33 -5.48 -26.84
CA ARG A 571 11.10 -5.32 -28.09
C ARG A 571 12.30 -4.38 -27.91
N ARG A 572 12.13 -3.27 -27.19
CA ARG A 572 13.25 -2.38 -26.82
C ARG A 572 14.30 -3.09 -25.95
N CYS A 573 13.90 -3.98 -25.03
CA CYS A 573 14.83 -4.83 -24.30
C CYS A 573 15.60 -5.75 -25.26
N GLN A 574 14.93 -6.41 -26.21
CA GLN A 574 15.56 -7.26 -27.22
C GLN A 574 16.55 -6.48 -28.10
N GLU A 575 16.17 -5.29 -28.59
CA GLU A 575 17.05 -4.38 -29.32
C GLU A 575 18.29 -4.00 -28.50
N THR A 576 18.10 -3.68 -27.21
CA THR A 576 19.20 -3.37 -26.27
C THR A 576 20.12 -4.57 -26.04
N ILE A 577 19.57 -5.78 -25.90
CA ILE A 577 20.34 -7.02 -25.76
C ILE A 577 21.20 -7.24 -27.00
N SER A 578 20.66 -7.06 -28.21
CA SER A 578 21.44 -7.18 -29.45
C SER A 578 22.46 -6.06 -29.64
N GLU A 579 22.21 -4.82 -29.20
CA GLU A 579 23.27 -3.77 -29.15
C GLU A 579 24.40 -4.17 -28.18
N LEU A 580 24.06 -4.72 -27.00
CA LEU A 580 25.02 -5.17 -25.98
C LEU A 580 25.82 -6.40 -26.40
N GLU A 581 25.19 -7.45 -26.93
CA GLU A 581 25.86 -8.67 -27.40
C GLU A 581 26.88 -8.39 -28.50
N ASN A 582 26.57 -7.46 -29.42
CA ASN A 582 27.53 -7.02 -30.42
C ASN A 582 28.66 -6.17 -29.81
N CYS A 583 28.37 -5.24 -28.90
CA CYS A 583 29.40 -4.49 -28.19
C CYS A 583 30.36 -5.43 -27.44
N LEU A 584 29.83 -6.40 -26.69
CA LEU A 584 30.59 -7.43 -25.99
C LEU A 584 31.51 -8.24 -26.92
N LYS A 585 30.98 -8.64 -28.08
CA LYS A 585 31.71 -9.40 -29.11
C LYS A 585 32.84 -8.59 -29.75
N HIS A 586 32.63 -7.30 -30.02
CA HIS A 586 33.58 -6.46 -30.77
C HIS A 586 34.59 -5.71 -29.87
N GLU A 587 34.16 -5.20 -28.72
CA GLU A 587 35.01 -4.41 -27.80
C GLU A 587 35.79 -5.29 -26.80
N LEU A 588 35.18 -6.40 -26.36
CA LEU A 588 35.72 -7.27 -25.30
C LEU A 588 36.01 -8.71 -25.75
N ASN A 589 35.72 -9.06 -27.01
CA ASN A 589 35.80 -10.44 -27.53
C ASN A 589 34.95 -11.47 -26.74
N ILE A 590 33.89 -11.02 -26.06
CA ILE A 590 33.01 -11.88 -25.26
C ILE A 590 31.83 -12.34 -26.12
N ILE A 591 31.79 -13.64 -26.41
CA ILE A 591 30.61 -14.30 -27.00
C ILE A 591 29.64 -14.71 -25.89
N ILE A 592 28.35 -14.42 -26.10
CA ILE A 592 27.21 -14.73 -25.24
C ILE A 592 26.47 -15.96 -25.81
N PRO A 593 26.07 -16.93 -24.97
CA PRO A 593 25.33 -18.10 -25.42
C PRO A 593 23.84 -17.79 -25.61
N SER A 594 23.21 -18.47 -26.57
CA SER A 594 21.77 -18.37 -26.83
C SER A 594 20.88 -19.06 -25.77
N TYR A 595 21.45 -19.95 -24.94
CA TYR A 595 20.73 -20.75 -23.96
C TYR A 595 20.74 -20.14 -22.56
N TRP A 596 19.66 -20.37 -21.81
CA TRP A 596 19.54 -20.05 -20.38
C TRP A 596 20.16 -21.14 -19.50
N ARG A 597 20.67 -20.75 -18.34
CA ARG A 597 21.04 -21.63 -17.21
C ARG A 597 20.09 -21.44 -16.03
N TRP A 598 19.60 -20.22 -15.82
CA TRP A 598 18.64 -19.91 -14.76
C TRP A 598 17.22 -20.36 -15.09
N ASN A 599 16.47 -20.77 -14.07
CA ASN A 599 15.07 -21.18 -14.19
C ASN A 599 14.20 -20.54 -13.09
N PRO A 600 13.17 -19.73 -13.41
CA PRO A 600 12.29 -19.11 -12.42
C PRO A 600 11.27 -20.07 -11.77
N GLU A 601 11.18 -21.33 -12.21
CA GLU A 601 10.13 -22.27 -11.77
C GLU A 601 10.62 -23.25 -10.70
N GLU A 602 11.93 -23.31 -10.44
CA GLU A 602 12.55 -24.13 -9.39
C GLU A 602 13.65 -23.29 -8.71
N PRO A 603 13.81 -23.34 -7.37
CA PRO A 603 14.87 -22.60 -6.69
C PRO A 603 16.25 -23.21 -6.98
N THR A 604 17.13 -22.41 -7.58
CA THR A 604 18.46 -22.85 -8.05
C THR A 604 19.62 -22.21 -7.27
N LEU A 605 20.81 -22.81 -7.38
CA LEU A 605 22.07 -22.16 -6.94
C LEU A 605 22.35 -20.84 -7.71
N HIS A 606 21.69 -20.62 -8.85
CA HIS A 606 21.80 -19.39 -9.61
C HIS A 606 21.01 -18.24 -8.98
N ASP A 607 19.96 -18.50 -8.19
CA ASP A 607 19.20 -17.44 -7.49
C ASP A 607 20.03 -16.76 -6.39
N ALA A 608 20.70 -17.56 -5.55
CA ALA A 608 21.67 -17.05 -4.56
C ALA A 608 22.84 -16.33 -5.23
N SER A 609 23.29 -16.82 -6.40
CA SER A 609 24.33 -16.16 -7.20
C SER A 609 23.86 -14.79 -7.71
N LEU A 610 22.66 -14.72 -8.31
CA LEU A 610 22.06 -13.49 -8.83
C LEU A 610 21.78 -12.48 -7.71
N LYS A 611 21.25 -12.90 -6.55
CA LYS A 611 21.05 -12.01 -5.38
C LYS A 611 22.37 -11.37 -4.93
N ARG A 612 23.45 -12.14 -4.82
CA ARG A 612 24.79 -11.63 -4.48
C ARG A 612 25.34 -10.67 -5.54
N ILE A 613 25.10 -10.93 -6.83
CA ILE A 613 25.53 -10.05 -7.94
C ILE A 613 24.75 -8.74 -7.96
N ILE A 614 23.43 -8.79 -7.76
CA ILE A 614 22.58 -7.60 -7.66
C ILE A 614 23.04 -6.76 -6.47
N LEU A 615 23.27 -7.36 -5.30
CA LEU A 615 23.81 -6.67 -4.13
C LEU A 615 25.20 -6.04 -4.39
N SER A 616 26.13 -6.77 -5.02
CA SER A 616 27.45 -6.26 -5.45
C SER A 616 27.32 -4.96 -6.26
N SER A 617 26.38 -4.92 -7.21
CA SER A 617 26.16 -3.76 -8.09
C SER A 617 25.35 -2.61 -7.46
N LEU A 618 24.59 -2.87 -6.40
CA LEU A 618 23.64 -1.93 -5.79
C LEU A 618 23.93 -1.69 -4.30
N ARG A 619 25.21 -1.80 -3.90
CA ARG A 619 25.71 -1.66 -2.52
C ARG A 619 25.21 -0.42 -1.78
N GLY A 620 25.13 0.74 -2.45
CA GLY A 620 24.61 2.00 -1.88
C GLY A 620 23.08 2.10 -1.81
N ASN A 621 22.36 1.17 -2.42
CA ASN A 621 20.89 1.09 -2.47
C ASN A 621 20.36 -0.08 -1.61
N LEU A 622 20.95 -0.27 -0.43
CA LEU A 622 20.54 -1.28 0.54
C LEU A 622 19.60 -0.65 1.59
N ALA A 623 18.58 -1.40 2.01
CA ALA A 623 17.62 -0.99 3.03
C ALA A 623 17.26 -2.16 3.97
N MET A 624 17.02 -1.84 5.24
CA MET A 624 16.68 -2.78 6.32
C MET A 624 15.22 -2.64 6.72
N PHE A 625 14.48 -3.73 6.90
CA PHE A 625 13.10 -3.68 7.39
C PHE A 625 13.07 -3.08 8.80
N SER A 626 12.31 -2.00 9.00
CA SER A 626 12.27 -1.26 10.28
C SER A 626 11.64 -2.05 11.43
N GLY A 627 11.09 -3.25 11.17
CA GLY A 627 10.49 -4.14 12.16
C GLY A 627 8.96 -4.02 12.28
N HIS A 628 8.35 -3.02 11.64
CA HIS A 628 6.89 -2.83 11.63
C HIS A 628 6.43 -2.14 10.33
N GLU A 629 5.41 -2.70 9.70
CA GLU A 629 4.96 -2.35 8.33
C GLU A 629 4.70 -0.86 8.11
N LYS A 630 4.12 -0.15 9.09
CA LYS A 630 3.86 1.30 9.00
C LYS A 630 5.11 2.14 8.69
N PHE A 631 6.30 1.67 9.07
CA PHE A 631 7.58 2.36 8.85
C PHE A 631 8.39 1.74 7.69
N GLY A 632 7.98 0.58 7.16
CA GLY A 632 8.58 -0.01 5.97
C GLY A 632 10.06 -0.37 6.18
N TYR A 633 10.94 0.29 5.43
CA TYR A 633 12.36 0.00 5.34
C TYR A 633 13.20 1.27 5.60
N GLN A 634 14.17 1.19 6.51
CA GLN A 634 15.20 2.23 6.68
C GLN A 634 16.23 2.09 5.56
N VAL A 635 16.44 3.14 4.78
CA VAL A 635 17.48 3.18 3.74
C VAL A 635 18.83 3.49 4.38
N ILE A 636 19.92 2.90 3.88
CA ILE A 636 21.26 3.15 4.44
C ILE A 636 21.81 4.52 4.06
N SER A 637 21.58 4.96 2.82
CA SER A 637 22.06 6.23 2.27
C SER A 637 21.21 7.45 2.65
N ALA A 638 20.05 7.24 3.27
CA ALA A 638 19.14 8.29 3.71
C ALA A 638 18.41 7.84 4.99
N ASP A 639 18.55 8.59 6.08
CA ASP A 639 18.04 8.21 7.42
C ASP A 639 16.51 8.38 7.57
N GLN A 640 15.75 7.95 6.56
CA GLN A 640 14.29 8.04 6.49
C GLN A 640 13.66 6.66 6.24
N PRO A 641 12.52 6.36 6.89
CA PRO A 641 11.71 5.18 6.61
C PRO A 641 10.99 5.33 5.26
N VAL A 642 11.21 4.38 4.35
CA VAL A 642 10.63 4.35 3.00
C VAL A 642 9.81 3.07 2.81
N GLN A 643 8.66 3.18 2.16
CA GLN A 643 7.77 2.03 1.91
C GLN A 643 8.18 1.23 0.67
N LEU A 644 7.86 -0.06 0.61
CA LEU A 644 7.92 -0.80 -0.66
C LEU A 644 6.81 -0.25 -1.59
N HIS A 645 7.13 -0.04 -2.88
CA HIS A 645 6.10 0.38 -3.84
C HIS A 645 5.00 -0.70 -3.95
N PRO A 646 3.69 -0.35 -3.96
CA PRO A 646 2.59 -1.34 -3.93
C PRO A 646 2.56 -2.35 -5.08
N SER A 647 3.36 -2.17 -6.14
CA SER A 647 3.52 -3.14 -7.22
C SER A 647 4.58 -4.22 -6.96
N CYS A 648 5.33 -4.16 -5.85
CA CYS A 648 6.46 -5.04 -5.57
C CYS A 648 6.02 -6.51 -5.44
N SER A 649 6.73 -7.44 -6.11
CA SER A 649 6.36 -8.86 -6.09
C SER A 649 6.36 -9.50 -4.70
N LEU A 650 7.15 -8.96 -3.75
CA LEU A 650 7.27 -9.50 -2.39
C LEU A 650 5.94 -9.51 -1.63
N PHE A 651 5.07 -8.51 -1.86
CA PHE A 651 3.74 -8.42 -1.25
C PHE A 651 2.83 -9.61 -1.60
N ILE A 652 2.97 -10.20 -2.79
CA ILE A 652 2.15 -11.33 -3.25
C ILE A 652 2.43 -12.61 -2.44
N TYR A 653 3.60 -12.69 -1.79
CA TYR A 653 4.02 -13.81 -0.95
C TYR A 653 3.95 -13.49 0.56
N ASP A 654 3.40 -12.34 0.94
CA ASP A 654 3.53 -11.70 2.27
C ASP A 654 4.97 -11.66 2.82
N ARG A 655 5.98 -11.69 1.93
CA ARG A 655 7.38 -11.70 2.32
C ARG A 655 7.81 -10.29 2.70
N LYS A 656 8.31 -10.16 3.93
CA LYS A 656 9.03 -8.97 4.44
C LYS A 656 10.48 -9.37 4.72
N PRO A 657 11.36 -9.46 3.69
CA PRO A 657 12.77 -9.77 3.90
C PRO A 657 13.41 -8.72 4.83
N GLU A 658 14.29 -9.16 5.72
CA GLU A 658 14.96 -8.26 6.67
C GLU A 658 15.86 -7.25 5.96
N TRP A 659 16.50 -7.67 4.87
CA TRP A 659 17.33 -6.84 4.02
C TRP A 659 16.81 -6.89 2.58
N VAL A 660 16.72 -5.73 1.93
CA VAL A 660 16.35 -5.60 0.52
C VAL A 660 17.23 -4.59 -0.19
N VAL A 661 17.47 -4.84 -1.48
CA VAL A 661 18.22 -3.95 -2.37
C VAL A 661 17.26 -3.43 -3.45
N PHE A 662 17.36 -2.14 -3.80
CA PHE A 662 16.42 -1.46 -4.71
C PHE A 662 17.14 -0.77 -5.87
N ALA A 663 16.48 -0.61 -7.02
CA ALA A 663 17.06 0.13 -8.14
C ALA A 663 16.91 1.65 -7.97
N GLU A 664 15.71 2.11 -7.58
CA GLU A 664 15.32 3.52 -7.52
C GLU A 664 14.40 3.79 -6.32
N ILE A 665 14.35 5.04 -5.84
CA ILE A 665 13.29 5.52 -4.94
C ILE A 665 12.37 6.47 -5.72
N LEU A 666 11.11 6.08 -5.86
CA LEU A 666 10.07 6.88 -6.48
C LEU A 666 9.49 7.87 -5.47
N SER A 667 9.83 9.15 -5.64
CA SER A 667 9.24 10.25 -4.86
C SER A 667 7.98 10.77 -5.54
N VAL A 668 6.83 10.45 -4.94
CA VAL A 668 5.50 11.05 -5.22
C VAL A 668 5.03 11.71 -3.89
N PRO A 669 3.73 11.92 -3.55
CA PRO A 669 3.37 12.45 -2.23
C PRO A 669 3.90 11.65 -1.03
N ASN A 670 4.25 10.36 -1.24
CA ASN A 670 5.10 9.57 -0.37
C ASN A 670 6.30 9.04 -1.18
N GLN A 671 7.37 8.63 -0.50
CA GLN A 671 8.50 7.93 -1.11
C GLN A 671 8.27 6.40 -1.13
N TYR A 672 8.69 5.73 -2.20
CA TYR A 672 8.61 4.29 -2.34
C TYR A 672 9.87 3.65 -2.96
N LEU A 673 10.34 2.53 -2.41
CA LEU A 673 11.40 1.70 -3.01
C LEU A 673 10.84 0.94 -4.23
N VAL A 674 11.54 1.02 -5.36
CA VAL A 674 11.12 0.46 -6.66
C VAL A 674 12.17 -0.51 -7.21
N CYS A 675 11.67 -1.57 -7.86
CA CYS A 675 12.45 -2.70 -8.37
C CYS A 675 13.29 -3.35 -7.25
N VAL A 676 12.57 -3.88 -6.26
CA VAL A 676 13.15 -4.37 -5.01
C VAL A 676 13.44 -5.87 -5.09
N THR A 677 14.60 -6.26 -4.59
CA THR A 677 15.09 -7.65 -4.52
C THR A 677 15.46 -8.00 -3.09
N ALA A 678 15.09 -9.20 -2.64
CA ALA A 678 15.44 -9.72 -1.32
C ALA A 678 16.95 -10.00 -1.22
N VAL A 679 17.56 -9.70 -0.07
CA VAL A 679 18.98 -9.94 0.20
C VAL A 679 19.14 -11.03 1.26
N ASP A 680 19.90 -12.08 0.93
CA ASP A 680 20.26 -13.13 1.88
C ASP A 680 21.35 -12.62 2.84
N HIS A 681 21.25 -12.94 4.13
CA HIS A 681 22.21 -12.49 5.16
C HIS A 681 23.65 -12.89 4.82
N ASP A 682 23.89 -14.11 4.31
CA ASP A 682 25.23 -14.57 3.90
C ASP A 682 25.81 -13.74 2.75
N ALA A 683 24.98 -13.25 1.82
CA ALA A 683 25.43 -12.35 0.77
C ALA A 683 25.79 -10.96 1.35
N LEU A 684 24.99 -10.46 2.31
CA LEU A 684 25.26 -9.19 3.00
C LEU A 684 26.63 -9.20 3.70
N CYS A 685 26.97 -10.29 4.40
CA CYS A 685 28.27 -10.48 5.05
C CYS A 685 29.48 -10.39 4.10
N THR A 686 29.30 -10.66 2.79
CA THR A 686 30.38 -10.52 1.79
C THR A 686 30.59 -9.09 1.30
N VAL A 687 29.66 -8.18 1.60
CA VAL A 687 29.63 -6.80 1.06
C VAL A 687 29.72 -5.73 2.17
N HIS A 688 29.25 -6.02 3.38
CA HIS A 688 29.30 -5.10 4.53
C HIS A 688 29.92 -5.75 5.78
N PRO A 689 30.67 -5.00 6.62
CA PRO A 689 31.23 -5.54 7.88
C PRO A 689 30.15 -5.93 8.89
N MET A 690 30.38 -7.03 9.63
CA MET A 690 29.46 -7.50 10.69
C MET A 690 29.18 -6.50 11.81
N SER A 691 30.07 -5.53 12.06
CA SER A 691 29.84 -4.44 13.01
C SER A 691 28.73 -3.51 12.55
N PHE A 692 28.80 -3.08 11.28
CA PHE A 692 27.85 -2.17 10.64
C PHE A 692 26.45 -2.80 10.50
N ILE A 693 26.39 -4.10 10.18
CA ILE A 693 25.11 -4.84 10.12
C ILE A 693 24.43 -4.82 11.51
N LYS A 694 25.18 -5.14 12.58
CA LYS A 694 24.66 -5.14 13.96
C LYS A 694 24.21 -3.77 14.46
N GLU A 695 24.93 -2.70 14.10
CA GLU A 695 24.58 -1.33 14.47
C GLU A 695 23.21 -0.90 13.88
N LEU A 696 22.91 -1.34 12.66
CA LEU A 696 21.60 -1.14 12.04
C LEU A 696 20.53 -2.05 12.69
N GLU A 697 20.84 -3.33 12.94
CA GLU A 697 19.93 -4.27 13.61
C GLU A 697 19.51 -3.81 15.02
N MET A 698 20.40 -3.15 15.77
CA MET A 698 20.05 -2.54 17.08
C MET A 698 19.00 -1.43 16.98
N ASN A 699 18.86 -0.77 15.82
CA ASN A 699 17.88 0.30 15.59
C ASN A 699 16.51 -0.20 15.07
N LYS A 700 16.41 -1.50 14.77
CA LYS A 700 15.19 -2.21 14.35
C LYS A 700 14.16 -2.28 15.47
N LEU A 701 12.87 -2.17 15.14
CA LEU A 701 11.80 -2.43 16.10
C LEU A 701 11.64 -3.94 16.30
N GLN A 702 11.69 -4.39 17.56
CA GLN A 702 11.37 -5.76 17.95
C GLN A 702 9.89 -5.87 18.31
N ARG A 703 9.28 -7.04 18.08
CA ARG A 703 7.89 -7.33 18.45
C ARG A 703 7.84 -8.17 19.72
N LYS A 704 7.21 -7.65 20.78
CA LYS A 704 6.89 -8.41 22.01
C LYS A 704 5.38 -8.55 22.15
N VAL A 705 4.91 -9.72 22.55
CA VAL A 705 3.49 -10.04 22.68
C VAL A 705 3.13 -10.17 24.16
N ILE A 706 2.01 -9.58 24.57
CA ILE A 706 1.36 -9.86 25.87
C ILE A 706 0.10 -10.68 25.59
N THR A 707 0.03 -11.88 26.15
CA THR A 707 -1.05 -12.86 25.94
C THR A 707 -1.91 -13.02 27.19
N GLY A 708 -3.06 -13.71 27.07
CA GLY A 708 -3.92 -14.07 28.21
C GLY A 708 -4.84 -12.95 28.72
N ILE A 709 -4.99 -11.86 27.97
CA ILE A 709 -5.77 -10.69 28.39
C ILE A 709 -7.21 -10.81 27.87
N GLY A 710 -8.19 -10.95 28.76
CA GLY A 710 -9.59 -11.10 28.35
C GLY A 710 -10.10 -9.97 27.44
N ASN A 711 -10.88 -10.32 26.41
CA ASN A 711 -11.40 -9.39 25.38
C ASN A 711 -12.10 -8.13 25.95
N LYS A 712 -12.77 -8.22 27.11
CA LYS A 712 -13.33 -7.06 27.82
C LYS A 712 -12.25 -6.08 28.29
N SER A 713 -11.15 -6.58 28.86
CA SER A 713 -10.01 -5.78 29.32
C SER A 713 -9.33 -5.07 28.15
N LEU A 714 -9.15 -5.76 27.02
CA LEU A 714 -8.60 -5.15 25.80
C LEU A 714 -9.45 -3.97 25.31
N ARG A 715 -10.78 -4.13 25.25
CA ARG A 715 -11.70 -3.05 24.87
C ARG A 715 -11.67 -1.87 25.84
N ARG A 716 -11.52 -2.12 27.15
CA ARG A 716 -11.42 -1.07 28.18
C ARG A 716 -10.08 -0.32 28.09
N PHE A 717 -8.98 -1.05 27.87
CA PHE A 717 -7.64 -0.49 27.62
C PHE A 717 -7.57 0.35 26.32
N CYS A 718 -8.31 -0.02 25.27
CA CYS A 718 -8.47 0.84 24.09
C CYS A 718 -9.15 2.18 24.44
N GLY A 719 -10.17 2.13 25.29
CA GLY A 719 -11.11 3.23 25.48
C GLY A 719 -12.02 3.45 24.26
N LYS A 720 -12.96 4.40 24.38
CA LYS A 720 -13.84 4.80 23.27
C LYS A 720 -12.97 5.28 22.09
N SER A 721 -13.21 4.72 20.90
CA SER A 721 -12.46 5.02 19.66
C SER A 721 -10.92 4.97 19.78
N GLY A 722 -10.37 4.15 20.68
CA GLY A 722 -8.92 4.01 20.86
C GLY A 722 -8.24 5.13 21.67
N GLN A 723 -9.00 6.07 22.25
CA GLN A 723 -8.43 7.26 22.92
C GLN A 723 -7.48 6.93 24.09
N ASN A 724 -7.73 5.87 24.87
CA ASN A 724 -6.85 5.49 25.97
C ASN A 724 -5.55 4.87 25.44
N LEU A 725 -5.64 4.03 24.40
CA LEU A 725 -4.47 3.51 23.69
C LEU A 725 -3.62 4.64 23.11
N HIS A 726 -4.24 5.65 22.49
CA HIS A 726 -3.52 6.82 21.97
C HIS A 726 -2.82 7.63 23.07
N LYS A 727 -3.44 7.83 24.23
CA LYS A 727 -2.80 8.47 25.41
C LYS A 727 -1.57 7.68 25.88
N VAL A 728 -1.70 6.35 26.01
CA VAL A 728 -0.59 5.46 26.40
C VAL A 728 0.54 5.50 25.36
N VAL A 729 0.23 5.40 24.07
CA VAL A 729 1.24 5.46 23.00
C VAL A 729 1.94 6.83 22.94
N SER A 730 1.23 7.94 23.22
CA SER A 730 1.85 9.27 23.31
C SER A 730 2.86 9.36 24.46
N LEU A 731 2.47 8.90 25.67
CA LEU A 731 3.34 8.87 26.85
C LEU A 731 4.58 8.00 26.64
N LEU A 732 4.44 6.87 25.93
CA LEU A 732 5.56 6.00 25.57
C LEU A 732 6.56 6.69 24.63
N ARG A 733 6.07 7.38 23.59
CA ARG A 733 6.92 8.08 22.61
C ARG A 733 7.67 9.25 23.24
N GLU A 734 6.99 10.08 24.02
CA GLU A 734 7.62 11.17 24.77
C GLU A 734 8.64 10.63 25.80
N GLY A 735 8.25 9.59 26.55
CA GLY A 735 9.09 8.99 27.57
C GLY A 735 10.35 8.30 27.05
N CYS A 736 10.34 7.76 25.82
CA CYS A 736 11.47 7.07 25.19
C CYS A 736 12.18 7.88 24.10
N ARG A 737 11.57 8.97 23.60
CA ARG A 737 12.03 9.79 22.46
C ARG A 737 12.14 9.02 21.13
N ASP A 738 11.28 8.03 20.91
CA ASP A 738 11.16 7.30 19.63
C ASP A 738 9.69 7.26 19.16
N ASP A 739 9.36 8.11 18.19
CA ASP A 739 8.02 8.20 17.58
C ASP A 739 7.57 6.93 16.83
N ARG A 740 8.49 5.99 16.60
CA ARG A 740 8.19 4.73 15.92
C ARG A 740 7.53 3.72 16.86
N ILE A 741 7.59 3.94 18.18
CA ILE A 741 6.94 3.09 19.19
C ILE A 741 5.44 2.97 18.88
N THR A 742 4.97 1.73 18.84
CA THR A 742 3.61 1.37 18.42
C THR A 742 3.08 0.24 19.30
N VAL A 743 1.82 0.36 19.74
CA VAL A 743 1.10 -0.69 20.47
C VAL A 743 -0.14 -1.07 19.66
N GLY A 744 -0.13 -2.29 19.12
CA GLY A 744 -1.26 -2.91 18.44
C GLY A 744 -2.04 -3.83 19.38
N ILE A 745 -3.27 -4.18 19.01
CA ILE A 745 -4.15 -5.06 19.78
C ILE A 745 -4.85 -6.02 18.81
N ASP A 746 -4.74 -7.32 19.07
CA ASP A 746 -5.53 -8.34 18.35
C ASP A 746 -6.65 -8.87 19.25
N PHE A 747 -7.88 -8.54 18.87
CA PHE A 747 -9.10 -9.04 19.52
C PHE A 747 -9.41 -10.51 19.18
N SER A 748 -8.73 -11.10 18.19
CA SER A 748 -8.92 -12.50 17.79
C SER A 748 -8.08 -13.43 18.66
N GLY A 749 -6.77 -13.19 18.74
CA GLY A 749 -5.83 -13.88 19.62
C GLY A 749 -5.97 -13.52 21.11
N ASN A 750 -6.59 -12.38 21.42
CA ASN A 750 -6.60 -11.77 22.77
C ASN A 750 -5.20 -11.30 23.20
N GLU A 751 -4.50 -10.60 22.29
CA GLU A 751 -3.10 -10.21 22.45
C GLU A 751 -2.88 -8.69 22.36
N VAL A 752 -1.83 -8.19 23.01
CA VAL A 752 -1.29 -6.84 22.83
C VAL A 752 0.11 -6.95 22.21
N LEU A 753 0.31 -6.25 21.10
CA LEU A 753 1.51 -6.30 20.27
C LEU A 753 2.35 -5.03 20.47
N LEU A 754 3.48 -5.14 21.15
CA LEU A 754 4.42 -4.04 21.40
C LEU A 754 5.50 -4.00 20.31
N TYR A 755 5.77 -2.80 19.79
CA TYR A 755 6.87 -2.54 18.86
C TYR A 755 7.72 -1.37 19.37
N ALA A 756 8.99 -1.64 19.66
CA ALA A 756 9.98 -0.69 20.19
C ALA A 756 11.42 -1.16 19.87
N LYS A 757 12.44 -0.31 20.05
CA LYS A 757 13.85 -0.76 20.07
C LYS A 757 14.06 -1.76 21.22
N GLN A 758 15.12 -2.57 21.14
CA GLN A 758 15.45 -3.53 22.21
C GLN A 758 15.65 -2.84 23.57
N ASP A 759 16.38 -1.71 23.60
CA ASP A 759 16.71 -0.97 24.81
C ASP A 759 15.46 -0.36 25.50
N ASP A 760 14.45 0.02 24.73
CA ASP A 760 13.18 0.55 25.24
C ASP A 760 12.15 -0.53 25.58
N MET A 761 12.32 -1.76 25.08
CA MET A 761 11.29 -2.79 25.11
C MET A 761 10.85 -3.18 26.53
N GLU A 762 11.76 -3.19 27.51
CA GLU A 762 11.40 -3.45 28.91
C GLU A 762 10.56 -2.34 29.50
N LYS A 763 10.95 -1.07 29.27
CA LYS A 763 10.24 0.12 29.73
C LYS A 763 8.84 0.23 29.11
N VAL A 764 8.74 -0.01 27.80
CA VAL A 764 7.46 -0.06 27.07
C VAL A 764 6.57 -1.18 27.61
N PHE A 765 7.13 -2.38 27.82
CA PHE A 765 6.40 -3.51 28.39
C PHE A 765 5.89 -3.22 29.80
N CYS A 766 6.70 -2.67 30.70
CA CYS A 766 6.30 -2.35 32.07
C CYS A 766 5.17 -1.32 32.11
N ILE A 767 5.24 -0.26 31.30
CA ILE A 767 4.19 0.78 31.26
C ILE A 767 2.87 0.22 30.71
N VAL A 768 2.91 -0.57 29.63
CA VAL A 768 1.69 -1.16 29.04
C VAL A 768 1.11 -2.24 29.94
N ASN A 769 1.93 -3.11 30.53
CA ASN A 769 1.46 -4.13 31.47
C ASN A 769 0.83 -3.51 32.72
N TYR A 770 1.42 -2.45 33.28
CA TYR A 770 0.83 -1.70 34.40
C TYR A 770 -0.55 -1.11 34.04
N ALA A 771 -0.68 -0.50 32.87
CA ALA A 771 -1.98 0.02 32.40
C ALA A 771 -3.03 -1.09 32.19
N LEU A 772 -2.62 -2.25 31.67
CA LEU A 772 -3.49 -3.43 31.52
C LEU A 772 -3.91 -4.02 32.89
N GLU A 773 -2.98 -4.08 33.85
CA GLU A 773 -3.25 -4.55 35.21
C GLU A 773 -4.22 -3.63 35.98
N LEU A 774 -4.14 -2.31 35.77
CA LEU A 774 -5.10 -1.36 36.32
C LEU A 774 -6.52 -1.63 35.79
N GLU A 775 -6.71 -1.73 34.48
CA GLU A 775 -8.03 -2.01 33.90
C GLU A 775 -8.53 -3.42 34.28
N ALA A 776 -7.64 -4.40 34.38
CA ALA A 776 -7.98 -5.74 34.87
C ALA A 776 -8.34 -5.74 36.37
N LYS A 777 -7.74 -4.86 37.19
CA LYS A 777 -8.10 -4.68 38.61
C LYS A 777 -9.48 -4.03 38.75
N LEU A 778 -9.79 -3.02 37.93
CA LEU A 778 -11.13 -2.43 37.88
C LEU A 778 -12.18 -3.48 37.47
N LEU A 779 -11.93 -4.26 36.42
CA LEU A 779 -12.84 -5.31 35.94
C LEU A 779 -13.05 -6.48 36.92
N ARG A 780 -12.07 -6.78 37.80
CA ARG A 780 -12.24 -7.80 38.86
C ARG A 780 -13.15 -7.33 40.00
N ASN A 781 -13.24 -6.01 40.21
CA ASN A 781 -14.02 -5.41 41.28
C ASN A 781 -15.42 -4.93 40.83
N GLU A 782 -15.67 -4.89 39.51
CA GLU A 782 -16.90 -4.38 38.90
C GLU A 782 -18.12 -5.27 39.24
N CYS A 783 -19.16 -4.66 39.82
CA CYS A 783 -20.42 -5.34 40.16
C CYS A 783 -21.58 -4.91 39.26
N ASP A 784 -22.42 -5.86 38.84
CA ASP A 784 -23.55 -5.67 37.92
C ASP A 784 -24.89 -5.63 38.70
N GLU A 785 -25.59 -4.48 38.68
CA GLU A 785 -26.90 -4.32 39.32
C GLU A 785 -28.00 -4.89 38.41
N ARG A 786 -28.61 -6.02 38.80
CA ARG A 786 -29.69 -6.67 38.04
C ARG A 786 -30.97 -6.85 38.84
N ARG A 787 -32.08 -6.94 38.12
CA ARG A 787 -33.43 -7.10 38.67
C ARG A 787 -34.01 -8.46 38.24
N PRO A 788 -33.82 -9.53 39.03
CA PRO A 788 -34.38 -10.84 38.75
C PRO A 788 -35.90 -10.88 39.03
N GLY A 789 -36.69 -10.24 38.17
CA GLY A 789 -38.15 -10.22 38.27
C GLY A 789 -38.71 -9.21 39.28
N CYS A 790 -39.90 -9.49 39.81
CA CYS A 790 -40.66 -8.52 40.60
C CYS A 790 -40.05 -8.25 41.99
N SER A 791 -39.82 -6.97 42.29
CA SER A 791 -39.49 -6.38 43.60
C SER A 791 -38.07 -6.55 44.15
N GLY A 792 -37.27 -7.49 43.64
CA GLY A 792 -35.89 -7.71 44.11
C GLY A 792 -34.82 -7.00 43.28
N LEU A 793 -33.76 -6.54 43.94
CA LEU A 793 -32.56 -5.96 43.33
C LEU A 793 -31.33 -6.74 43.79
N ALA A 794 -30.55 -7.29 42.86
CA ALA A 794 -29.39 -8.13 43.17
C ALA A 794 -28.12 -7.52 42.55
N LEU A 795 -27.09 -7.36 43.37
CA LEU A 795 -25.78 -6.87 42.97
C LEU A 795 -24.84 -8.06 42.79
N PHE A 796 -24.46 -8.35 41.54
CA PHE A 796 -23.64 -9.50 41.19
C PHE A 796 -22.17 -9.11 41.02
N GLY A 797 -21.28 -9.73 41.78
CA GLY A 797 -19.83 -9.62 41.60
C GLY A 797 -19.28 -10.63 40.58
N SER A 798 -17.95 -10.72 40.52
CA SER A 798 -17.23 -11.73 39.74
C SER A 798 -17.74 -13.16 40.03
N GLY A 799 -17.86 -13.99 38.99
CA GLY A 799 -18.37 -15.35 39.13
C GLY A 799 -19.89 -15.46 39.37
N ALA A 800 -20.64 -14.35 39.26
CA ALA A 800 -22.06 -14.24 39.63
C ALA A 800 -22.34 -14.47 41.12
N GLU A 801 -21.34 -14.23 41.97
CA GLU A 801 -21.49 -14.14 43.42
C GLU A 801 -22.46 -12.98 43.77
N ILE A 802 -23.51 -13.25 44.55
CA ILE A 802 -24.45 -12.21 45.00
C ILE A 802 -23.78 -11.42 46.14
N LYS A 803 -23.30 -10.21 45.84
CA LYS A 803 -22.68 -9.30 46.82
C LYS A 803 -23.70 -8.62 47.73
N HIS A 804 -24.89 -8.32 47.21
CA HIS A 804 -26.05 -7.84 47.99
C HIS A 804 -27.36 -8.25 47.32
N LEU A 805 -28.41 -8.46 48.11
CA LEU A 805 -29.78 -8.71 47.65
C LEU A 805 -30.75 -7.80 48.42
N GLU A 806 -31.19 -6.72 47.77
CA GLU A 806 -32.11 -5.75 48.36
C GLU A 806 -33.56 -6.11 48.00
N LEU A 807 -34.38 -6.36 49.02
CA LEU A 807 -35.79 -6.71 48.90
C LEU A 807 -36.72 -5.61 49.45
N GLY A 808 -36.18 -4.60 50.14
CA GLY A 808 -36.93 -3.54 50.81
C GLY A 808 -37.32 -2.35 49.93
N LYS A 809 -37.13 -2.44 48.60
CA LYS A 809 -37.30 -1.35 47.61
C LYS A 809 -36.34 -0.16 47.80
N ARG A 810 -35.27 -0.31 48.58
CA ARG A 810 -34.18 0.68 48.70
C ARG A 810 -33.31 0.68 47.44
N TYR A 811 -32.45 1.69 47.30
CA TYR A 811 -31.56 1.87 46.14
C TYR A 811 -30.10 1.57 46.49
N LEU A 812 -29.37 0.96 45.56
CA LEU A 812 -27.91 0.77 45.64
C LEU A 812 -27.14 1.79 44.80
N THR A 813 -27.83 2.44 43.85
CA THR A 813 -27.23 3.33 42.86
C THR A 813 -27.76 4.76 42.99
N VAL A 814 -26.82 5.70 42.98
CA VAL A 814 -27.05 7.15 42.91
C VAL A 814 -26.60 7.68 41.54
N GLU A 815 -27.15 8.81 41.11
CA GLU A 815 -26.80 9.51 39.87
C GLU A 815 -26.28 10.90 40.22
N ILE A 816 -25.13 11.28 39.63
CA ILE A 816 -24.48 12.58 39.85
C ILE A 816 -24.77 13.50 38.67
N LEU A 817 -25.24 14.70 39.01
CA LEU A 817 -25.55 15.83 38.13
C LEU A 817 -24.56 16.96 38.40
N HIS A 818 -24.11 17.65 37.34
CA HIS A 818 -23.16 18.76 37.43
C HIS A 818 -23.49 19.89 36.44
N GLN A 819 -23.06 21.12 36.75
CA GLN A 819 -23.10 22.31 35.87
C GLN A 819 -22.43 22.00 34.51
N ASN A 820 -21.10 21.83 34.55
CA ASN A 820 -20.26 21.51 33.40
C ASN A 820 -19.70 20.08 33.54
N PRO A 821 -20.27 19.06 32.87
CA PRO A 821 -19.78 17.68 33.01
C PRO A 821 -18.49 17.40 32.22
N TRP A 822 -18.09 18.32 31.34
CA TRP A 822 -16.98 18.16 30.40
C TRP A 822 -15.61 18.41 31.02
N ASP A 823 -15.54 19.19 32.11
CA ASP A 823 -14.31 19.63 32.76
C ASP A 823 -13.89 18.72 33.94
N ILE A 824 -14.68 17.67 34.24
CA ILE A 824 -14.44 16.73 35.34
C ILE A 824 -13.48 15.61 34.89
N ASP A 825 -12.33 15.46 35.56
CA ASP A 825 -11.53 14.23 35.47
C ASP A 825 -12.23 13.08 36.22
N GLU A 826 -12.44 11.96 35.53
CA GLU A 826 -13.11 10.77 36.06
C GLU A 826 -12.45 10.26 37.35
N LYS A 827 -11.12 10.31 37.44
CA LYS A 827 -10.33 9.78 38.57
C LYS A 827 -10.32 10.71 39.77
N GLU A 828 -10.47 12.01 39.57
CA GLU A 828 -10.63 12.96 40.68
C GLU A 828 -12.00 12.78 41.36
N LEU A 829 -13.08 12.70 40.58
CA LEU A 829 -14.42 12.52 41.14
C LEU A 829 -14.59 11.13 41.79
N ILE A 830 -14.01 10.06 41.23
CA ILE A 830 -14.02 8.74 41.87
C ILE A 830 -13.30 8.76 43.23
N ARG A 831 -12.16 9.46 43.35
CA ARG A 831 -11.47 9.64 44.63
C ARG A 831 -12.33 10.40 45.63
N LEU A 832 -12.90 11.54 45.23
CA LEU A 832 -13.77 12.33 46.09
C LEU A 832 -14.94 11.49 46.66
N VAL A 833 -15.54 10.62 45.85
CA VAL A 833 -16.62 9.72 46.31
C VAL A 833 -16.09 8.69 47.31
N ASP A 834 -14.96 8.00 47.03
CA ASP A 834 -14.41 6.94 47.89
C ASP A 834 -13.87 7.49 49.23
N ASP A 835 -13.30 8.70 49.22
CA ASP A 835 -12.81 9.43 50.40
C ASP A 835 -13.95 9.80 51.39
N HIS A 836 -15.17 10.06 50.90
CA HIS A 836 -16.34 10.41 51.72
C HIS A 836 -17.25 9.20 52.03
N VAL A 837 -17.30 8.23 51.11
CA VAL A 837 -18.19 7.05 51.16
C VAL A 837 -17.44 5.83 50.62
N PRO A 838 -16.87 4.99 51.50
CA PRO A 838 -16.16 3.79 51.07
C PRO A 838 -17.12 2.76 50.46
N SER A 839 -16.56 1.77 49.78
CA SER A 839 -17.29 0.61 49.21
C SER A 839 -18.14 0.91 47.97
N ILE A 840 -17.61 1.73 47.06
CA ILE A 840 -18.06 1.79 45.65
C ILE A 840 -17.94 0.38 45.03
N ALA A 841 -19.03 -0.11 44.45
CA ALA A 841 -19.12 -1.42 43.78
C ALA A 841 -19.08 -1.31 42.25
N ASN A 842 -19.57 -0.21 41.70
CA ASN A 842 -19.44 0.14 40.28
C ASN A 842 -19.62 1.65 40.06
N PHE A 843 -19.16 2.16 38.92
CA PHE A 843 -19.49 3.51 38.45
C PHE A 843 -19.68 3.50 36.93
N TYR A 844 -20.59 4.35 36.43
CA TYR A 844 -20.94 4.41 35.01
C TYR A 844 -21.08 5.86 34.54
N ILE A 845 -20.39 6.23 33.47
CA ILE A 845 -20.37 7.61 32.93
C ILE A 845 -21.17 7.65 31.63
N PHE A 846 -22.09 8.62 31.52
CA PHE A 846 -22.99 8.71 30.37
C PHE A 846 -22.23 9.10 29.10
N GLY A 847 -22.42 8.32 28.02
CA GLY A 847 -21.82 8.61 26.71
C GLY A 847 -22.48 9.77 25.93
N SER A 848 -23.62 10.28 26.42
CA SER A 848 -24.38 11.37 25.81
C SER A 848 -25.16 12.10 26.90
N PHE A 849 -24.82 13.36 27.18
CA PHE A 849 -25.46 14.15 28.23
C PHE A 849 -26.89 14.56 27.82
N GLN A 850 -27.89 13.84 28.32
CA GLN A 850 -29.30 14.17 28.11
C GLN A 850 -29.71 15.32 29.02
N SER A 851 -30.14 16.44 28.44
CA SER A 851 -30.51 17.66 29.15
C SER A 851 -31.95 17.60 29.68
N THR A 852 -32.10 17.62 31.00
CA THR A 852 -33.38 17.83 31.69
C THR A 852 -33.19 18.88 32.77
N SER A 853 -33.43 20.15 32.41
CA SER A 853 -33.30 21.39 33.23
C SER A 853 -31.93 21.67 33.88
N ASN A 854 -31.20 22.66 33.35
CA ASN A 854 -30.01 23.36 33.89
C ASN A 854 -28.82 22.57 34.46
N GLU A 855 -28.90 21.25 34.55
CA GLU A 855 -27.87 20.36 35.09
C GLU A 855 -27.71 19.17 34.14
N MET A 856 -26.48 18.70 33.92
CA MET A 856 -26.23 17.54 33.07
C MET A 856 -25.89 16.29 33.90
N LYS A 857 -26.47 15.14 33.51
CA LYS A 857 -26.22 13.83 34.13
C LYS A 857 -24.80 13.36 33.81
N TRP A 858 -23.86 13.51 34.73
CA TRP A 858 -22.47 13.10 34.53
C TRP A 858 -22.34 11.57 34.52
N GLY A 859 -22.87 10.92 35.56
CA GLY A 859 -22.72 9.47 35.74
C GLY A 859 -23.49 8.92 36.92
N LYS A 860 -23.18 7.67 37.29
CA LYS A 860 -23.78 6.92 38.40
C LYS A 860 -22.71 6.24 39.23
N PHE A 861 -22.99 6.08 40.51
CA PHE A 861 -22.20 5.28 41.45
C PHE A 861 -23.12 4.25 42.11
N THR A 862 -22.71 2.98 42.09
CA THR A 862 -23.38 1.86 42.73
C THR A 862 -22.54 1.42 43.92
N PHE A 863 -23.14 1.25 45.10
CA PHE A 863 -22.44 0.87 46.33
C PHE A 863 -22.74 -0.59 46.71
N LEU A 864 -21.85 -1.22 47.49
CA LEU A 864 -22.07 -2.58 48.00
C LEU A 864 -23.26 -2.69 48.97
N LYS A 865 -23.74 -1.56 49.50
CA LYS A 865 -24.80 -1.47 50.51
C LYS A 865 -25.70 -0.26 50.26
N PRO A 866 -27.01 -0.35 50.51
CA PRO A 866 -27.93 0.78 50.36
C PRO A 866 -27.67 1.87 51.41
N GLU A 867 -27.20 1.50 52.61
CA GLU A 867 -26.82 2.47 53.64
C GLU A 867 -25.70 3.41 53.13
N ASN A 868 -24.75 2.88 52.34
CA ASN A 868 -23.69 3.68 51.71
C ASN A 868 -24.23 4.57 50.57
N ALA A 869 -25.28 4.14 49.85
CA ALA A 869 -25.93 4.96 48.84
C ALA A 869 -26.77 6.10 49.44
N GLU A 870 -27.37 5.88 50.62
CA GLU A 870 -28.00 6.90 51.45
C GLU A 870 -26.95 7.91 51.98
N ASP A 871 -25.79 7.42 52.45
CA ASP A 871 -24.64 8.23 52.86
C ASP A 871 -24.05 9.08 51.71
N ALA A 872 -24.04 8.56 50.49
CA ALA A 872 -23.59 9.30 49.30
C ALA A 872 -24.49 10.51 49.00
N ILE A 873 -25.80 10.39 49.19
CA ILE A 873 -26.72 11.51 49.02
C ILE A 873 -26.61 12.50 50.19
N SER A 874 -26.42 12.04 51.42
CA SER A 874 -26.33 12.93 52.59
C SER A 874 -25.01 13.72 52.65
N LYS A 875 -23.90 13.15 52.16
CA LYS A 875 -22.55 13.73 52.24
C LYS A 875 -22.09 14.49 51.01
N LEU A 876 -22.39 14.00 49.79
CA LEU A 876 -21.83 14.56 48.56
C LEU A 876 -22.74 15.60 47.88
N ASN A 877 -24.04 15.57 48.17
CA ASN A 877 -25.01 16.49 47.58
C ASN A 877 -24.87 17.90 48.16
N GLY A 878 -24.36 18.83 47.37
CA GLY A 878 -24.03 20.20 47.79
C GLY A 878 -22.55 20.45 48.05
N ILE A 879 -21.65 19.49 47.78
CA ILE A 879 -20.20 19.75 47.73
C ILE A 879 -19.87 20.57 46.47
N GLU A 880 -19.08 21.63 46.62
CA GLU A 880 -18.51 22.37 45.49
C GLU A 880 -17.34 21.59 44.86
N PHE A 881 -17.40 21.36 43.55
CA PHE A 881 -16.38 20.65 42.78
C PHE A 881 -16.23 21.33 41.42
N HIS A 882 -14.99 21.67 41.02
CA HIS A 882 -14.70 22.40 39.77
C HIS A 882 -15.66 23.57 39.46
N GLY A 883 -15.98 24.37 40.49
CA GLY A 883 -16.76 25.61 40.39
C GLY A 883 -18.28 25.46 40.29
N SER A 884 -18.86 24.27 40.49
CA SER A 884 -20.31 24.14 40.70
C SER A 884 -20.64 23.09 41.78
N LEU A 885 -21.88 23.08 42.26
CA LEU A 885 -22.30 22.14 43.31
C LEU A 885 -22.67 20.78 42.71
N LEU A 886 -22.04 19.71 43.20
CA LEU A 886 -22.42 18.34 42.91
C LEU A 886 -23.82 18.07 43.45
N LYS A 887 -24.69 17.53 42.59
CA LYS A 887 -26.05 17.13 42.98
C LYS A 887 -26.21 15.63 42.80
N VAL A 888 -26.58 14.94 43.87
CA VAL A 888 -26.59 13.48 43.94
C VAL A 888 -28.01 13.00 44.24
N VAL A 889 -28.59 12.23 43.32
CA VAL A 889 -30.00 11.80 43.38
C VAL A 889 -30.13 10.27 43.35
N PRO A 890 -31.11 9.68 44.06
CA PRO A 890 -31.29 8.23 44.08
C PRO A 890 -31.89 7.74 42.75
N VAL A 891 -31.41 6.61 42.23
CA VAL A 891 -31.94 6.02 40.98
C VAL A 891 -33.20 5.20 41.28
N CYS A 892 -34.26 5.88 41.72
CA CYS A 892 -35.58 5.30 41.90
C CYS A 892 -36.21 4.96 40.55
N SER A 893 -36.47 3.67 40.32
CA SER A 893 -37.06 3.19 39.06
C SER A 893 -38.54 3.53 38.92
N TYR A 894 -38.94 3.94 37.71
CA TYR A 894 -40.33 4.10 37.31
C TYR A 894 -41.19 2.85 37.58
N LYS A 895 -42.49 3.07 37.76
CA LYS A 895 -43.50 2.01 37.81
C LYS A 895 -43.50 1.23 36.50
N ASN A 896 -43.12 -0.05 36.53
CA ASN A 896 -43.40 -0.96 35.42
C ASN A 896 -44.83 -1.52 35.57
N PRO A 897 -45.60 -1.71 34.47
CA PRO A 897 -46.85 -2.47 34.53
C PRO A 897 -46.56 -3.92 34.95
N GLY A 898 -47.50 -4.54 35.65
CA GLY A 898 -47.29 -5.86 36.24
C GLY A 898 -47.14 -6.96 35.19
N LEU A 899 -45.99 -7.65 35.21
CA LEU A 899 -45.82 -8.95 34.56
C LEU A 899 -46.24 -10.05 35.56
N SER A 900 -46.99 -11.03 35.08
CA SER A 900 -47.47 -12.15 35.89
C SER A 900 -46.32 -13.06 36.31
N PHE A 901 -46.25 -13.41 37.60
CA PHE A 901 -45.53 -14.60 38.05
C PHE A 901 -46.08 -15.85 37.34
N PRO A 902 -45.31 -16.95 37.22
CA PRO A 902 -45.83 -18.23 36.76
C PRO A 902 -47.03 -18.70 37.60
N ALA A 903 -48.02 -19.32 36.97
CA ALA A 903 -49.19 -19.84 37.67
C ALA A 903 -48.79 -20.91 38.70
N VAL A 904 -49.15 -20.71 39.96
CA VAL A 904 -48.87 -21.65 41.06
C VAL A 904 -49.77 -22.86 40.87
N LYS A 905 -49.17 -24.06 40.83
CA LYS A 905 -49.91 -25.32 40.66
C LYS A 905 -49.76 -26.21 41.88
N ALA A 906 -50.88 -26.73 42.35
CA ALA A 906 -50.94 -27.74 43.40
C ALA A 906 -51.70 -28.95 42.89
N LYS A 907 -51.23 -30.14 43.28
CA LYS A 907 -51.99 -31.38 43.18
C LYS A 907 -52.65 -31.62 44.52
N VAL A 908 -53.93 -31.98 44.51
CA VAL A 908 -54.71 -32.23 45.74
C VAL A 908 -55.31 -33.62 45.63
N SER A 909 -55.29 -34.39 46.72
CA SER A 909 -55.83 -35.75 46.73
C SER A 909 -56.37 -36.14 48.10
N TRP A 910 -57.36 -37.02 48.12
CA TRP A 910 -57.96 -37.54 49.36
C TRP A 910 -58.44 -38.99 49.17
N PRO A 911 -58.49 -39.81 50.22
CA PRO A 911 -58.98 -41.19 50.13
C PRO A 911 -60.37 -41.32 49.51
N ARG A 912 -60.52 -42.25 48.55
CA ARG A 912 -61.82 -42.73 48.03
C ARG A 912 -62.24 -44.07 48.64
N LYS A 913 -61.27 -44.88 49.09
CA LYS A 913 -61.51 -46.20 49.70
C LYS A 913 -61.03 -46.20 51.18
N PRO A 914 -61.86 -46.67 52.13
CA PRO A 914 -61.50 -46.67 53.55
C PRO A 914 -60.37 -47.66 53.84
N SER A 915 -59.52 -47.36 54.83
CA SER A 915 -58.46 -48.28 55.26
C SER A 915 -59.04 -49.58 55.83
N ARG A 916 -58.38 -50.72 55.61
CA ARG A 916 -58.68 -52.00 56.29
C ARG A 916 -57.89 -52.19 57.59
N GLY A 917 -57.11 -51.21 58.02
CA GLY A 917 -56.22 -51.32 59.18
C GLY A 917 -54.95 -52.15 58.92
N HIS A 918 -54.60 -52.31 57.65
CA HIS A 918 -53.38 -52.97 57.17
C HIS A 918 -52.61 -52.04 56.23
N ALA A 919 -51.28 -52.11 56.25
CA ALA A 919 -50.42 -51.41 55.30
C ALA A 919 -49.37 -52.34 54.68
N LEU A 920 -48.78 -51.88 53.59
CA LEU A 920 -47.69 -52.54 52.89
C LEU A 920 -46.55 -51.52 52.70
N VAL A 921 -45.49 -51.69 53.47
CA VAL A 921 -44.24 -50.91 53.37
C VAL A 921 -43.34 -51.60 52.36
N THR A 922 -42.72 -50.85 51.46
CA THR A 922 -41.70 -51.33 50.52
C THR A 922 -40.36 -50.75 50.92
N CYS A 923 -39.38 -51.62 51.15
CA CYS A 923 -38.03 -51.28 51.61
C CYS A 923 -37.01 -51.47 50.47
N ALA A 924 -35.80 -50.96 50.65
CA ALA A 924 -34.67 -51.37 49.83
C ALA A 924 -34.40 -52.89 49.93
N SER A 925 -33.70 -53.44 48.93
CA SER A 925 -33.62 -54.89 48.76
C SER A 925 -32.91 -55.59 49.91
N GLY A 926 -33.56 -56.58 50.52
CA GLY A 926 -33.06 -57.28 51.71
C GLY A 926 -33.21 -56.52 53.05
N GLU A 927 -33.71 -55.28 53.07
CA GLU A 927 -33.84 -54.51 54.34
C GLU A 927 -35.09 -54.87 55.17
N ALA A 928 -36.05 -55.63 54.62
CA ALA A 928 -37.36 -55.85 55.23
C ALA A 928 -37.31 -56.54 56.62
N GLU A 929 -36.43 -57.52 56.83
CA GLU A 929 -36.24 -58.14 58.16
C GLU A 929 -35.68 -57.17 59.20
N PHE A 930 -34.84 -56.22 58.77
CA PHE A 930 -34.26 -55.22 59.66
C PHE A 930 -35.30 -54.16 60.01
N VAL A 931 -36.09 -53.69 59.04
CA VAL A 931 -37.23 -52.79 59.28
C VAL A 931 -38.25 -53.39 60.25
N VAL A 932 -38.52 -54.71 60.18
CA VAL A 932 -39.39 -55.39 61.16
C VAL A 932 -38.80 -55.39 62.58
N LYS A 933 -37.48 -55.61 62.72
CA LYS A 933 -36.80 -55.56 64.04
C LYS A 933 -36.78 -54.14 64.62
N ASP A 934 -36.42 -53.16 63.80
CA ASP A 934 -36.36 -51.75 64.20
C ASP A 934 -37.75 -51.22 64.60
N CYS A 935 -38.81 -51.66 63.91
CA CYS A 935 -40.19 -51.21 64.14
C CYS A 935 -41.02 -52.13 65.07
N PHE A 936 -40.39 -53.03 65.83
CA PHE A 936 -41.07 -54.00 66.71
C PHE A 936 -42.05 -53.37 67.73
N ALA A 937 -41.78 -52.14 68.17
CA ALA A 937 -42.62 -51.37 69.10
C ALA A 937 -43.19 -50.08 68.48
N LEU A 938 -43.44 -50.07 67.17
CA LEU A 938 -43.91 -48.88 66.45
C LEU A 938 -45.33 -48.47 66.90
N GLY A 939 -45.44 -47.36 67.64
CA GLY A 939 -46.70 -46.79 68.10
C GLY A 939 -47.23 -45.69 67.18
N VAL A 940 -48.46 -45.83 66.66
CA VAL A 940 -49.11 -44.86 65.77
C VAL A 940 -50.59 -44.73 66.13
N GLY A 941 -51.12 -43.50 66.22
CA GLY A 941 -52.54 -43.24 66.55
C GLY A 941 -52.99 -43.86 67.89
N GLY A 942 -52.10 -43.93 68.88
CA GLY A 942 -52.37 -44.51 70.20
C GLY A 942 -52.40 -46.05 70.24
N ARG A 943 -51.92 -46.75 69.21
CA ARG A 943 -51.80 -48.22 69.19
C ARG A 943 -50.43 -48.67 68.68
N TYR A 944 -49.94 -49.79 69.20
CA TYR A 944 -48.77 -50.47 68.63
C TYR A 944 -49.16 -51.25 67.37
N LEU A 945 -48.33 -51.17 66.33
CA LEU A 945 -48.52 -51.84 65.06
C LEU A 945 -47.72 -53.15 65.02
N ASN A 946 -48.34 -54.24 64.60
CA ASN A 946 -47.63 -55.50 64.36
C ASN A 946 -47.10 -55.56 62.92
N CYS A 947 -45.79 -55.71 62.77
CA CYS A 947 -45.06 -55.65 61.51
C CYS A 947 -44.42 -57.01 61.20
N GLU A 948 -44.72 -57.59 60.04
CA GLU A 948 -44.23 -58.90 59.61
C GLU A 948 -43.64 -58.83 58.19
N VAL A 949 -42.61 -59.62 57.88
CA VAL A 949 -42.08 -59.67 56.50
C VAL A 949 -43.10 -60.35 55.57
N SER A 950 -43.35 -59.74 54.42
CA SER A 950 -44.37 -60.16 53.46
C SER A 950 -43.97 -61.48 52.78
N LYS A 951 -44.63 -62.58 53.19
CA LYS A 951 -44.50 -63.95 52.64
C LYS A 951 -44.74 -64.10 51.12
N LYS A 952 -45.08 -63.00 50.42
CA LYS A 952 -45.31 -62.93 48.97
C LYS A 952 -44.33 -62.00 48.23
N TYR A 953 -43.59 -61.15 48.96
CA TYR A 953 -42.70 -60.13 48.39
C TYR A 953 -41.59 -59.83 49.42
N GLU A 954 -40.38 -60.35 49.20
CA GLU A 954 -39.29 -60.32 50.19
C GLU A 954 -38.92 -58.89 50.63
N ASN A 955 -38.94 -57.93 49.70
CA ASN A 955 -38.61 -56.51 49.96
C ASN A 955 -39.76 -55.69 50.56
N ARG A 956 -40.70 -56.33 51.26
CA ARG A 956 -41.88 -55.66 51.83
C ARG A 956 -42.20 -56.11 53.25
N VAL A 957 -42.67 -55.15 54.05
CA VAL A 957 -43.21 -55.38 55.40
C VAL A 957 -44.72 -55.19 55.36
N PHE A 958 -45.45 -56.20 55.81
CA PHE A 958 -46.89 -56.18 55.99
C PHE A 958 -47.19 -55.71 57.42
N VAL A 959 -48.00 -54.66 57.54
CA VAL A 959 -48.28 -53.98 58.81
C VAL A 959 -49.75 -54.17 59.16
N THR A 960 -50.04 -54.44 60.43
CA THR A 960 -51.36 -54.79 60.93
C THR A 960 -51.70 -54.02 62.21
N GLY A 961 -52.99 -53.73 62.42
CA GLY A 961 -53.46 -52.97 63.58
C GLY A 961 -53.47 -51.45 63.39
N VAL A 962 -53.22 -50.96 62.17
CA VAL A 962 -53.21 -49.52 61.84
C VAL A 962 -54.59 -48.90 62.13
N PRO A 963 -54.69 -47.83 62.94
CA PRO A 963 -55.98 -47.17 63.17
C PRO A 963 -56.58 -46.62 61.87
N PHE A 964 -57.90 -46.74 61.69
CA PHE A 964 -58.57 -46.39 60.42
C PHE A 964 -58.45 -44.92 59.99
N HIS A 965 -58.09 -44.02 60.91
CA HIS A 965 -57.89 -42.59 60.65
C HIS A 965 -56.47 -42.22 60.20
N ILE A 966 -55.48 -43.10 60.42
CA ILE A 966 -54.07 -42.82 60.10
C ILE A 966 -53.85 -42.82 58.58
N THR A 967 -53.10 -41.82 58.12
CA THR A 967 -52.74 -41.61 56.72
C THR A 967 -51.39 -42.25 56.35
N GLU A 968 -51.11 -42.36 55.05
CA GLU A 968 -49.85 -42.91 54.55
C GLU A 968 -48.61 -42.07 54.95
N PRO A 969 -48.64 -40.72 54.95
CA PRO A 969 -47.54 -39.90 55.47
C PRO A 969 -47.31 -40.03 56.98
N GLU A 970 -48.35 -40.01 57.82
CA GLU A 970 -48.19 -40.20 59.28
C GLU A 970 -47.56 -41.56 59.60
N LEU A 971 -47.93 -42.59 58.85
CA LEU A 971 -47.33 -43.91 58.95
C LEU A 971 -45.87 -43.90 58.46
N TYR A 972 -45.56 -43.18 57.38
CA TYR A 972 -44.20 -43.00 56.85
C TYR A 972 -43.28 -42.28 57.83
N ASP A 973 -43.71 -41.17 58.43
CA ASP A 973 -42.91 -40.44 59.40
C ASP A 973 -42.73 -41.21 60.71
N ALA A 974 -43.73 -41.98 61.15
CA ALA A 974 -43.59 -42.88 62.29
C ALA A 974 -42.56 -44.00 62.01
N PHE A 975 -42.63 -44.64 60.84
CA PHE A 975 -41.64 -45.64 60.41
C PHE A 975 -40.23 -45.01 60.31
N ARG A 976 -40.10 -43.84 59.68
CA ARG A 976 -38.83 -43.07 59.56
C ARG A 976 -38.28 -42.60 60.90
N GLY A 977 -39.14 -42.45 61.92
CA GLY A 977 -38.74 -42.19 63.30
C GLY A 977 -38.21 -43.42 64.04
N ALA A 978 -38.60 -44.63 63.62
CA ALA A 978 -38.22 -45.90 64.24
C ALA A 978 -37.04 -46.62 63.57
N THR A 979 -36.81 -46.41 62.26
CA THR A 979 -35.70 -47.04 61.53
C THR A 979 -34.88 -46.05 60.70
N THR A 980 -33.57 -46.30 60.60
CA THR A 980 -32.64 -45.60 59.70
C THR A 980 -32.53 -46.25 58.32
N ARG A 981 -33.31 -47.32 58.06
CA ARG A 981 -33.34 -48.08 56.81
C ARG A 981 -34.08 -47.33 55.70
N THR A 982 -33.85 -47.73 54.45
CA THR A 982 -34.40 -47.03 53.28
C THR A 982 -35.81 -47.51 52.96
N ILE A 983 -36.81 -46.68 53.26
CA ILE A 983 -38.21 -46.92 52.92
C ILE A 983 -38.54 -46.21 51.61
N LEU A 984 -38.99 -46.99 50.63
CA LEU A 984 -39.27 -46.54 49.27
C LEU A 984 -40.72 -46.11 49.06
N ASP A 985 -41.67 -46.75 49.76
CA ASP A 985 -43.11 -46.56 49.57
C ASP A 985 -43.89 -47.13 50.78
N ILE A 986 -45.01 -46.52 51.16
CA ILE A 986 -45.97 -47.07 52.13
C ILE A 986 -47.39 -46.88 51.60
N ARG A 987 -48.15 -47.97 51.51
CA ARG A 987 -49.55 -47.95 51.04
C ARG A 987 -50.48 -48.62 52.03
N LEU A 988 -51.58 -47.97 52.39
CA LEU A 988 -52.66 -48.59 53.14
C LEU A 988 -53.48 -49.49 52.22
N LEU A 989 -53.78 -50.69 52.72
CA LEU A 989 -54.66 -51.63 52.03
C LEU A 989 -56.10 -51.25 52.32
N ARG A 990 -56.86 -50.91 51.28
CA ARG A 990 -58.17 -50.25 51.38
C ARG A 990 -59.31 -51.15 50.91
N GLY A 991 -60.53 -50.83 51.36
CA GLY A 991 -61.76 -51.58 51.07
C GLY A 991 -62.32 -51.36 49.66
N PRO A 992 -63.49 -51.96 49.34
CA PRO A 992 -64.28 -51.54 48.18
C PRO A 992 -64.66 -50.05 48.31
N SER A 993 -64.93 -49.38 47.19
CA SER A 993 -65.35 -47.98 47.21
C SER A 993 -66.76 -47.83 47.77
N THR A 994 -66.91 -47.03 48.81
CA THR A 994 -68.20 -46.46 49.22
C THR A 994 -68.77 -45.59 48.10
N ALA A 995 -70.10 -45.52 48.00
CA ALA A 995 -70.75 -44.46 47.23
C ALA A 995 -70.38 -43.12 47.88
N GLY A 996 -69.78 -42.22 47.09
CA GLY A 996 -69.32 -40.90 47.53
C GLY A 996 -69.89 -39.80 46.65
N PRO A 997 -69.64 -38.53 46.97
CA PRO A 997 -70.06 -37.39 46.16
C PRO A 997 -69.56 -37.50 44.72
N SER A 998 -70.30 -36.89 43.81
CA SER A 998 -69.90 -36.72 42.42
C SER A 998 -68.70 -35.77 42.29
N VAL A 999 -67.99 -35.87 41.17
CA VAL A 999 -66.84 -35.02 40.86
C VAL A 999 -67.21 -33.54 40.84
N SER A 1000 -68.42 -33.20 40.38
CA SER A 1000 -68.93 -31.81 40.38
C SER A 1000 -69.13 -31.25 41.80
N GLU A 1001 -69.66 -32.04 42.72
CA GLU A 1001 -69.85 -31.63 44.12
C GLU A 1001 -68.50 -31.43 44.83
N CYS A 1002 -67.50 -32.27 44.54
CA CYS A 1002 -66.15 -32.08 45.04
C CYS A 1002 -65.44 -30.85 44.46
N GLU A 1003 -65.66 -30.55 43.17
CA GLU A 1003 -65.07 -29.38 42.51
C GLU A 1003 -65.68 -28.09 43.06
N GLU A 1004 -67.00 -28.02 43.22
CA GLU A 1004 -67.69 -26.89 43.84
C GLU A 1004 -67.29 -26.70 45.32
N ALA A 1005 -67.14 -27.79 46.09
CA ALA A 1005 -66.67 -27.74 47.47
C ALA A 1005 -65.23 -27.18 47.59
N LEU A 1006 -64.31 -27.64 46.75
CA LEU A 1006 -62.94 -27.11 46.69
C LEU A 1006 -62.92 -25.63 46.27
N MET A 1007 -63.64 -25.28 45.20
CA MET A 1007 -63.77 -23.90 44.73
C MET A 1007 -64.28 -22.98 45.84
N ARG A 1008 -65.28 -23.44 46.61
CA ARG A 1008 -65.86 -22.71 47.75
C ARG A 1008 -64.84 -22.49 48.87
N GLU A 1009 -64.13 -23.52 49.32
CA GLU A 1009 -63.12 -23.37 50.38
C GLU A 1009 -61.99 -22.42 49.96
N ILE A 1010 -61.45 -22.58 48.75
CA ILE A 1010 -60.38 -21.71 48.23
C ILE A 1010 -60.84 -20.25 48.09
N SER A 1011 -62.09 -20.03 47.66
CA SER A 1011 -62.64 -18.67 47.46
C SER A 1011 -62.67 -17.82 48.74
N GLN A 1012 -62.65 -18.43 49.92
CA GLN A 1012 -62.66 -17.71 51.20
C GLN A 1012 -61.42 -16.82 51.39
N PHE A 1013 -60.28 -17.26 50.83
CA PHE A 1013 -58.96 -16.64 50.90
C PHE A 1013 -58.66 -15.68 49.74
N MET A 1014 -59.58 -15.58 48.76
CA MET A 1014 -59.40 -14.75 47.57
C MET A 1014 -59.91 -13.32 47.80
N PRO A 1015 -59.22 -12.28 47.29
CA PRO A 1015 -59.51 -10.89 47.65
C PRO A 1015 -60.86 -10.35 47.12
N ASN A 1016 -61.43 -10.96 46.08
CA ASN A 1016 -62.77 -10.63 45.56
C ASN A 1016 -63.67 -11.86 45.65
N LYS A 1017 -64.76 -11.77 46.41
CA LYS A 1017 -65.66 -12.92 46.70
C LYS A 1017 -66.82 -13.08 45.70
N ASN A 1018 -66.99 -12.15 44.76
CA ASN A 1018 -68.03 -12.21 43.72
C ASN A 1018 -67.41 -12.37 42.32
N PHE A 1019 -68.04 -13.22 41.50
CA PHE A 1019 -67.67 -13.59 40.12
C PHE A 1019 -67.88 -12.41 39.12
N PRO A 1020 -67.36 -12.45 37.86
CA PRO A 1020 -66.94 -13.61 37.08
C PRO A 1020 -65.57 -13.44 36.38
N GLY A 1021 -64.50 -13.89 37.01
CA GLY A 1021 -63.15 -13.82 36.45
C GLY A 1021 -62.19 -14.66 37.30
N GLN A 1022 -62.29 -15.98 37.19
CA GLN A 1022 -61.59 -16.92 38.06
C GLN A 1022 -60.07 -16.84 37.86
N LYS A 1023 -59.39 -16.13 38.79
CA LYS A 1023 -57.94 -16.13 38.92
C LYS A 1023 -57.36 -17.45 39.44
N PHE A 1024 -58.20 -18.42 39.79
CA PHE A 1024 -57.78 -19.78 40.10
C PHE A 1024 -58.79 -20.77 39.53
N HIS A 1025 -58.30 -21.90 39.02
CA HIS A 1025 -59.11 -22.98 38.47
C HIS A 1025 -58.83 -24.27 39.24
N VAL A 1026 -59.89 -24.91 39.73
CA VAL A 1026 -59.87 -26.28 40.25
C VAL A 1026 -60.38 -27.21 39.15
N GLN A 1027 -59.74 -28.35 38.99
CA GLN A 1027 -60.23 -29.47 38.19
C GLN A 1027 -60.16 -30.74 39.03
N VAL A 1028 -61.29 -31.43 39.24
CA VAL A 1028 -61.33 -32.75 39.90
C VAL A 1028 -61.40 -33.86 38.84
N PHE A 1029 -60.61 -34.91 39.00
CA PHE A 1029 -60.49 -35.98 38.02
C PHE A 1029 -61.39 -37.17 38.37
N ASN A 1030 -62.12 -37.70 37.39
CA ASN A 1030 -62.87 -38.96 37.51
C ASN A 1030 -61.92 -40.10 37.91
N PRO A 1031 -62.13 -40.78 39.06
CA PRO A 1031 -61.29 -41.89 39.49
C PRO A 1031 -61.70 -43.19 38.79
N GLU A 1032 -60.72 -43.99 38.37
CA GLU A 1032 -60.99 -45.35 37.86
C GLU A 1032 -61.48 -46.29 38.99
N GLU A 1033 -62.10 -47.42 38.63
CA GLU A 1033 -62.48 -48.45 39.63
C GLU A 1033 -61.30 -48.91 40.49
N ARG A 1034 -60.08 -48.88 39.93
CA ARG A 1034 -58.85 -49.30 40.61
C ARG A 1034 -58.31 -48.26 41.58
N ASP A 1035 -58.56 -46.96 41.34
CA ASP A 1035 -58.00 -45.86 42.14
C ASP A 1035 -58.39 -45.92 43.63
N SER A 1036 -57.41 -45.65 44.49
CA SER A 1036 -57.57 -45.57 45.96
C SER A 1036 -57.92 -44.17 46.46
N MET A 1037 -57.57 -43.15 45.68
CA MET A 1037 -57.66 -41.72 46.02
C MET A 1037 -58.48 -40.99 44.95
N MET A 1038 -59.27 -40.01 45.37
CA MET A 1038 -59.69 -38.93 44.47
C MET A 1038 -58.49 -38.02 44.19
N ARG A 1039 -58.45 -37.38 43.02
CA ARG A 1039 -57.38 -36.45 42.62
C ARG A 1039 -57.97 -35.18 42.03
N ALA A 1040 -57.34 -34.06 42.29
CA ALA A 1040 -57.64 -32.76 41.73
C ALA A 1040 -56.35 -31.97 41.43
N SER A 1041 -56.44 -30.97 40.57
CA SER A 1041 -55.39 -29.97 40.39
C SER A 1041 -55.95 -28.57 40.57
N ILE A 1042 -55.23 -27.73 41.30
CA ILE A 1042 -55.54 -26.31 41.46
C ILE A 1042 -54.45 -25.52 40.75
N THR A 1043 -54.84 -24.58 39.89
CA THR A 1043 -53.94 -23.63 39.22
C THR A 1043 -54.36 -22.22 39.60
N PHE A 1044 -53.50 -21.50 40.32
CA PHE A 1044 -53.68 -20.09 40.68
C PHE A 1044 -52.88 -19.19 39.75
N ASP A 1045 -53.42 -18.03 39.36
CA ASP A 1045 -52.68 -16.90 38.80
C ASP A 1045 -51.53 -16.53 39.75
N GLY A 1046 -50.30 -16.45 39.22
CA GLY A 1046 -49.10 -16.22 40.04
C GLY A 1046 -49.08 -14.86 40.77
N SER A 1047 -49.94 -13.91 40.37
CA SER A 1047 -50.18 -12.68 41.14
C SER A 1047 -50.73 -12.94 42.54
N MET A 1048 -51.25 -14.14 42.82
CA MET A 1048 -51.88 -14.55 44.09
C MET A 1048 -51.05 -15.59 44.86
N HIS A 1049 -49.71 -15.57 44.75
CA HIS A 1049 -48.84 -16.60 45.33
C HIS A 1049 -48.87 -16.68 46.87
N ARG A 1050 -49.33 -15.64 47.58
CA ARG A 1050 -49.45 -15.66 49.05
C ARG A 1050 -50.80 -16.25 49.47
N GLU A 1051 -51.85 -15.80 48.81
CA GLU A 1051 -53.23 -16.27 48.95
C GLU A 1051 -53.35 -17.76 48.57
N ALA A 1052 -52.64 -18.19 47.53
CA ALA A 1052 -52.51 -19.58 47.13
C ALA A 1052 -51.83 -20.44 48.22
N ALA A 1053 -50.78 -19.94 48.88
CA ALA A 1053 -50.14 -20.66 49.99
C ALA A 1053 -51.12 -20.83 51.16
N THR A 1054 -51.74 -19.74 51.64
CA THR A 1054 -52.70 -19.80 52.75
C THR A 1054 -53.93 -20.68 52.45
N ALA A 1055 -54.42 -20.67 51.20
CA ALA A 1055 -55.53 -21.55 50.79
C ALA A 1055 -55.12 -23.04 50.74
N LEU A 1056 -53.89 -23.35 50.37
CA LEU A 1056 -53.37 -24.73 50.36
C LEU A 1056 -53.04 -25.23 51.78
N ASP A 1057 -52.51 -24.36 52.64
CA ASP A 1057 -52.28 -24.66 54.07
C ASP A 1057 -53.60 -24.93 54.81
N HIS A 1058 -54.67 -24.20 54.49
CA HIS A 1058 -56.03 -24.48 55.01
C HIS A 1058 -56.63 -25.78 54.47
N LEU A 1059 -56.40 -26.10 53.19
CA LEU A 1059 -56.86 -27.36 52.60
C LEU A 1059 -56.09 -28.56 53.15
N GLN A 1060 -54.80 -28.43 53.44
CA GLN A 1060 -53.96 -29.50 53.98
C GLN A 1060 -54.49 -30.01 55.33
N GLY A 1061 -54.84 -31.30 55.40
CA GLY A 1061 -55.41 -31.90 56.62
C GLY A 1061 -56.91 -31.64 56.83
N SER A 1062 -57.57 -30.85 55.98
CA SER A 1062 -59.02 -30.62 56.05
C SER A 1062 -59.83 -31.79 55.45
N VAL A 1063 -61.16 -31.75 55.61
CA VAL A 1063 -62.11 -32.66 54.95
C VAL A 1063 -63.17 -31.81 54.25
N LEU A 1064 -63.43 -32.10 52.96
CA LEU A 1064 -64.47 -31.36 52.21
C LEU A 1064 -65.86 -31.57 52.84
N PRO A 1065 -66.75 -30.55 52.85
CA PRO A 1065 -68.11 -30.70 53.40
C PRO A 1065 -68.97 -31.81 52.78
N CYS A 1066 -68.65 -32.25 51.56
CA CYS A 1066 -69.32 -33.36 50.86
C CYS A 1066 -68.71 -34.76 51.16
N CYS A 1067 -67.62 -34.83 51.92
CA CYS A 1067 -66.83 -36.04 52.15
C CYS A 1067 -66.95 -36.56 53.59
N LEU A 1068 -66.65 -37.85 53.78
CA LEU A 1068 -66.67 -38.50 55.10
C LEU A 1068 -65.43 -38.11 55.94
N PRO A 1069 -65.49 -38.11 57.29
CA PRO A 1069 -64.41 -37.60 58.15
C PRO A 1069 -63.02 -38.24 58.02
N TRP A 1070 -62.89 -39.38 57.34
CA TRP A 1070 -61.61 -40.06 57.05
C TRP A 1070 -61.03 -39.70 55.66
N GLN A 1071 -61.74 -38.90 54.87
CA GLN A 1071 -61.34 -38.47 53.53
C GLN A 1071 -60.52 -37.18 53.60
N ILE A 1072 -59.44 -37.22 54.38
CA ILE A 1072 -58.56 -36.07 54.65
C ILE A 1072 -57.82 -35.67 53.37
N ILE A 1073 -57.76 -34.37 53.12
CA ILE A 1073 -57.11 -33.74 51.97
C ILE A 1073 -55.59 -33.65 52.18
N GLN A 1074 -54.85 -33.98 51.14
CA GLN A 1074 -53.40 -33.80 51.04
C GLN A 1074 -53.05 -32.95 49.82
N CYS A 1075 -52.38 -31.83 50.06
CA CYS A 1075 -51.89 -30.88 49.07
C CYS A 1075 -50.39 -31.14 48.78
N GLN A 1076 -50.03 -31.25 47.51
CA GLN A 1076 -48.65 -31.27 47.04
C GLN A 1076 -48.38 -29.99 46.24
N HIS A 1077 -47.50 -29.14 46.77
CA HIS A 1077 -47.04 -27.93 46.10
C HIS A 1077 -46.08 -28.31 44.95
N VAL A 1078 -46.36 -27.85 43.73
CA VAL A 1078 -45.53 -28.16 42.55
C VAL A 1078 -44.93 -26.88 42.01
N PHE A 1079 -43.73 -26.55 42.48
CA PHE A 1079 -42.90 -25.52 41.87
C PHE A 1079 -42.23 -26.06 40.59
N HIS A 1080 -42.19 -25.24 39.55
CA HIS A 1080 -41.46 -25.53 38.31
C HIS A 1080 -40.70 -24.27 37.87
N SER A 1081 -39.39 -24.40 37.73
CA SER A 1081 -38.49 -23.35 37.26
C SER A 1081 -37.52 -23.97 36.27
N THR A 1082 -37.40 -23.35 35.09
CA THR A 1082 -36.51 -23.81 34.01
C THR A 1082 -35.41 -22.78 33.77
N VAL A 1083 -34.14 -23.21 33.78
CA VAL A 1083 -32.99 -22.36 33.50
C VAL A 1083 -32.36 -22.80 32.17
N SER A 1084 -32.51 -21.99 31.13
CA SER A 1084 -31.90 -22.21 29.83
C SER A 1084 -30.57 -21.46 29.72
N CYS A 1085 -29.49 -22.14 29.35
CA CYS A 1085 -28.17 -21.51 29.16
C CYS A 1085 -27.39 -22.19 28.01
N PRO A 1086 -26.42 -21.50 27.38
CA PRO A 1086 -25.54 -22.10 26.39
C PRO A 1086 -24.67 -23.23 26.98
N THR A 1087 -24.37 -24.26 26.18
CA THR A 1087 -23.65 -25.47 26.61
C THR A 1087 -22.29 -25.20 27.27
N CYS A 1088 -21.58 -24.14 26.85
CA CYS A 1088 -20.31 -23.73 27.45
C CYS A 1088 -20.44 -23.12 28.87
N ILE A 1089 -21.63 -22.68 29.26
CA ILE A 1089 -21.94 -22.15 30.60
C ILE A 1089 -22.62 -23.22 31.46
N TYR A 1090 -23.31 -24.18 30.82
CA TYR A 1090 -24.05 -25.26 31.50
C TYR A 1090 -23.21 -25.97 32.57
N ASN A 1091 -21.99 -26.42 32.26
CA ASN A 1091 -21.15 -27.16 33.21
C ASN A 1091 -20.80 -26.36 34.48
N VAL A 1092 -20.68 -25.04 34.39
CA VAL A 1092 -20.40 -24.16 35.53
C VAL A 1092 -21.65 -23.98 36.38
N ILE A 1093 -22.81 -23.78 35.74
CA ILE A 1093 -24.10 -23.63 36.42
C ILE A 1093 -24.55 -24.94 37.05
N SER A 1094 -24.44 -26.08 36.35
CA SER A 1094 -24.92 -27.38 36.82
C SER A 1094 -24.17 -27.87 38.06
N GLN A 1095 -22.87 -27.56 38.19
CA GLN A 1095 -22.09 -27.92 39.37
C GLN A 1095 -22.50 -27.08 40.60
N ALA A 1096 -22.70 -25.78 40.42
CA ALA A 1096 -23.18 -24.88 41.48
C ALA A 1096 -24.64 -25.18 41.89
N VAL A 1097 -25.53 -25.40 40.92
CA VAL A 1097 -26.93 -25.79 41.15
C VAL A 1097 -27.03 -27.17 41.78
N GLY A 1098 -26.19 -28.13 41.37
CA GLY A 1098 -26.10 -29.46 41.99
C GLY A 1098 -25.75 -29.36 43.47
N SER A 1099 -24.68 -28.64 43.83
CA SER A 1099 -24.30 -28.41 45.23
C SER A 1099 -25.40 -27.70 46.04
N LEU A 1100 -26.09 -26.73 45.43
CA LEU A 1100 -27.23 -26.06 46.07
C LEU A 1100 -28.42 -27.02 46.30
N LEU A 1101 -28.75 -27.88 45.33
CA LEU A 1101 -29.79 -28.92 45.45
C LEU A 1101 -29.42 -29.96 46.53
N GLU A 1102 -28.15 -30.34 46.65
CA GLU A 1102 -27.68 -31.20 47.73
C GLU A 1102 -27.80 -30.54 49.10
N SER A 1103 -27.59 -29.23 49.21
CA SER A 1103 -27.87 -28.49 50.44
C SER A 1103 -29.36 -28.58 50.84
N PHE A 1104 -30.28 -28.63 49.88
CA PHE A 1104 -31.71 -28.83 50.15
C PHE A 1104 -32.07 -30.27 50.54
N ARG A 1105 -31.32 -31.29 50.09
CA ARG A 1105 -31.50 -32.70 50.54
C ARG A 1105 -31.32 -32.87 52.05
N SER A 1106 -30.63 -31.94 52.73
CA SER A 1106 -30.43 -31.96 54.18
C SER A 1106 -31.66 -31.54 55.00
N LYS A 1107 -32.67 -30.91 54.38
CA LYS A 1107 -33.87 -30.43 55.07
C LYS A 1107 -34.96 -31.50 55.10
N LYS A 1108 -35.67 -31.60 56.22
CA LYS A 1108 -36.92 -32.38 56.31
C LYS A 1108 -37.99 -31.77 55.38
N GLU A 1109 -39.03 -32.54 55.09
CA GLU A 1109 -40.22 -32.18 54.30
C GLU A 1109 -40.03 -31.92 52.78
N VAL A 1110 -38.81 -31.95 52.24
CA VAL A 1110 -38.58 -31.81 50.78
C VAL A 1110 -38.41 -33.17 50.09
N SER A 1111 -39.14 -33.40 48.99
CA SER A 1111 -38.99 -34.57 48.11
C SER A 1111 -38.78 -34.14 46.66
N PHE A 1112 -37.98 -34.90 45.91
CA PHE A 1112 -37.62 -34.61 44.52
C PHE A 1112 -37.88 -35.84 43.64
N SER A 1113 -38.24 -35.59 42.37
CA SER A 1113 -38.29 -36.58 41.31
C SER A 1113 -37.49 -36.06 40.12
N GLU A 1114 -36.43 -36.75 39.73
CA GLU A 1114 -35.68 -36.43 38.52
C GLU A 1114 -36.51 -36.82 37.28
N PRO A 1115 -36.59 -35.94 36.25
CA PRO A 1115 -37.07 -36.35 34.94
C PRO A 1115 -36.01 -37.19 34.22
N LEU A 1116 -36.46 -38.19 33.46
CA LEU A 1116 -35.68 -38.87 32.41
C LEU A 1116 -35.58 -37.99 31.15
#